data_AF-A0A031IYA7-F1
#
_entry.id   AF-A0A031IYA7-F1
#
_cell.length_a   1.000
_cell.length_b   1.000
_cell.length_c   1.000
_cell.angle_alpha   90.00
_cell.angle_beta   90.00
_cell.angle_gamma   90.00
#
_symmetry.space_group_name_H-M   'P 1'
#
loop_
_entity.id
_entity.type
_entity.pdbx_description
1 polymer ?
#
loop_
_entity_poly.entity_id
_entity_poly.type
_entity_poly.pdbx_seq_one_letter_code
_entity_poly.pdbx_strand_id
1 'polypeptide(L)'
;MPGVQPQGLHTAVDFSYAQARYRLTPSQRANLASLKVPMPGDLPQPVLNGPRKGLYLIDNRWHAQVDSDLFRVNLEDDGSVRITDPTDAQRPGPYLRDDGQGIWSVDSRLRLRGGMPPKRIAAERERKANRVKALEDELRAYLQTQPEVDKAEARQTGLSGKPLADARQQYDAALEKQSLHQQQILDSLKEREALNVPLSLTKTLDLLHDAVLNARKHVAIAELDREDLYRAHPQFRREGPGFNVAVVLERNRYRQFTSQLADINERSIRWLERQARHLEHMQSMGSSGAKRFNEMTANRVNEISALSIKDLQLRTLKYLSVKDFGHPLFKAMDNIVSPLQQQVRTHAELNGLVLSASDRLSVLESLVEHYGRALDGLLGLEIVDVEGLDATFSGRLLNLVRGLYDEVTQRLSREVRPIAHTSSQPPRPVPAQAPAATSAKRVIKTRRRGTLIGDVQRVHNVEVVEVRNENTRQVVESYSQQGDVWVEYVVQTPPQAPVPPRSLSQVKGEARKLLAMLDDHLRRAEHYKKSSRHPQEVQEVLDYEAARYDKLATELDQAIAAQPESARTTADQALASDMRKAGERLSALGQTLRHQLSLELPPTHGNLEYLLNQRQVNVAKLGGRTRLKGERQDFIQEYAINDPKGYPVWYAHFHYPTADTAGADYTAAHVKTREQRKQSYYSLLAKAQGPQAVVDVHRGLIGKALAQRWFLSFP
;
A
#
# COMPACT_ATOMS: atom_id res chain seq x y z
N MET A 1 60.77 30.38 14.76
CA MET A 1 60.84 28.90 14.83
C MET A 1 59.83 28.34 13.82
N PRO A 2 60.23 27.54 12.83
CA PRO A 2 59.28 26.95 11.87
C PRO A 2 58.41 25.90 12.56
N GLY A 3 57.11 25.90 12.23
CA GLY A 3 56.07 25.12 12.89
C GLY A 3 56.22 23.60 12.79
N VAL A 4 55.98 22.92 13.90
CA VAL A 4 55.94 21.47 14.04
C VAL A 4 54.71 20.93 13.31
N GLN A 5 54.89 19.97 12.39
CA GLN A 5 53.76 19.29 11.74
C GLN A 5 53.08 18.31 12.71
N PRO A 6 51.74 18.20 12.68
CA PRO A 6 51.00 17.31 13.59
C PRO A 6 51.35 15.85 13.32
N GLN A 7 51.89 15.16 14.34
CA GLN A 7 52.06 13.71 14.35
C GLN A 7 50.84 13.09 15.04
N GLY A 8 49.89 12.57 14.26
CA GLY A 8 48.72 11.87 14.79
C GLY A 8 48.25 10.78 13.84
N LEU A 9 47.87 9.63 14.38
CA LEU A 9 47.35 8.46 13.62
C LEU A 9 45.97 8.69 12.97
N HIS A 10 45.39 9.90 13.09
CA HIS A 10 44.03 10.24 12.64
C HIS A 10 43.95 11.42 11.65
N THR A 11 44.94 11.60 10.78
CA THR A 11 44.84 12.54 9.64
C THR A 11 44.59 11.80 8.33
N ALA A 12 43.73 12.34 7.46
CA ALA A 12 43.44 11.80 6.13
C ALA A 12 44.64 11.89 5.16
N VAL A 13 45.70 12.58 5.56
CA VAL A 13 46.96 12.76 4.83
C VAL A 13 48.09 12.19 5.68
N ASP A 14 48.98 11.40 5.08
CA ASP A 14 50.14 10.84 5.78
C ASP A 14 51.35 11.77 5.66
N PHE A 15 51.74 12.39 6.78
CA PHE A 15 52.89 13.29 6.87
C PHE A 15 54.17 12.61 7.40
N SER A 16 54.09 11.33 7.78
CA SER A 16 55.16 10.66 8.54
C SER A 16 56.51 10.61 7.80
N TYR A 17 56.47 10.52 6.47
CA TYR A 17 57.66 10.51 5.59
C TYR A 17 57.61 11.55 4.45
N ALA A 18 56.61 12.43 4.44
CA ALA A 18 56.48 13.47 3.40
C ALA A 18 57.54 14.58 3.61
N GLN A 19 58.34 14.88 2.59
CA GLN A 19 59.42 15.89 2.64
C GLN A 19 59.49 16.70 1.35
N ALA A 20 59.36 18.03 1.46
CA ALA A 20 59.39 18.93 0.30
C ALA A 20 60.73 18.93 -0.46
N ARG A 21 61.82 18.52 0.20
CA ARG A 21 63.18 18.47 -0.38
C ARG A 21 63.65 17.06 -0.71
N TYR A 22 62.76 16.06 -0.68
CA TYR A 22 63.05 14.65 -0.99
C TYR A 22 64.22 14.04 -0.18
N ARG A 23 64.49 14.58 1.02
CA ARG A 23 65.52 14.07 1.94
C ARG A 23 64.87 13.78 3.28
N LEU A 24 65.07 12.56 3.78
CA LEU A 24 64.57 12.14 5.08
C LEU A 24 65.26 12.92 6.21
N THR A 25 64.47 13.36 7.19
CA THR A 25 64.97 13.97 8.42
C THR A 25 65.78 12.96 9.25
N PRO A 26 66.63 13.41 10.19
CA PRO A 26 67.37 12.49 11.07
C PRO A 26 66.46 11.51 11.82
N SER A 27 65.29 11.94 12.30
CA SER A 27 64.33 11.08 12.99
C SER A 27 63.67 10.06 12.06
N GLN A 28 63.32 10.46 10.82
CA GLN A 28 62.80 9.53 9.81
C GLN A 28 63.84 8.49 9.37
N ARG A 29 65.12 8.88 9.25
CA ARG A 29 66.21 7.93 8.97
C ARG A 29 66.41 6.95 10.11
N ALA A 30 66.37 7.41 11.35
CA ALA A 30 66.45 6.53 12.53
C ALA A 30 65.27 5.55 12.59
N ASN A 31 64.05 6.03 12.28
CA ASN A 31 62.86 5.19 12.24
C ASN A 31 62.95 4.14 11.11
N LEU A 32 63.32 4.56 9.88
CA LEU A 32 63.56 3.64 8.77
C LEU A 32 64.63 2.61 9.14
N ALA A 33 65.74 3.03 9.75
CA ALA A 33 66.82 2.13 10.14
C ALA A 33 66.38 1.06 11.15
N SER A 34 65.40 1.35 12.00
CA SER A 34 64.83 0.37 12.95
C SER A 34 63.97 -0.71 12.28
N LEU A 35 63.62 -0.56 10.99
CA LEU A 35 62.80 -1.51 10.22
C LEU A 35 63.65 -2.42 9.32
N LYS A 36 64.98 -2.27 9.34
CA LYS A 36 65.90 -3.08 8.53
C LYS A 36 65.82 -4.55 8.92
N VAL A 37 65.94 -5.43 7.94
CA VAL A 37 66.10 -6.87 8.15
C VAL A 37 67.52 -7.31 7.77
N PRO A 38 68.05 -8.40 8.36
CA PRO A 38 69.36 -8.92 7.99
C PRO A 38 69.43 -9.28 6.51
N MET A 39 70.54 -8.94 5.86
CA MET A 39 70.81 -9.39 4.50
C MET A 39 71.15 -10.90 4.54
N PRO A 40 70.48 -11.74 3.75
CA PRO A 40 70.87 -13.15 3.63
C PRO A 40 72.27 -13.26 3.00
N GLY A 41 73.00 -14.33 3.32
CA GLY A 41 74.35 -14.57 2.81
C GLY A 41 74.41 -14.60 1.27
N ASP A 42 73.39 -15.19 0.64
CA ASP A 42 73.14 -15.12 -0.80
C ASP A 42 71.77 -14.48 -1.07
N LEU A 43 71.76 -13.31 -1.71
CA LEU A 43 70.52 -12.63 -2.06
C LEU A 43 69.92 -13.29 -3.33
N PRO A 44 68.65 -13.71 -3.32
CA PRO A 44 68.03 -14.30 -4.51
C PRO A 44 67.92 -13.29 -5.65
N GLN A 45 67.70 -13.76 -6.88
CA GLN A 45 67.45 -12.86 -8.00
C GLN A 45 66.18 -12.02 -7.76
N PRO A 46 66.23 -10.69 -8.00
CA PRO A 46 65.03 -9.87 -7.95
C PRO A 46 64.11 -10.19 -9.12
N VAL A 47 62.83 -9.87 -8.97
CA VAL A 47 61.87 -9.94 -10.07
C VAL A 47 62.35 -9.04 -11.22
N LEU A 48 62.47 -9.61 -12.42
CA LEU A 48 63.10 -8.92 -13.55
C LEU A 48 62.14 -8.04 -14.36
N ASN A 49 60.83 -8.26 -14.28
CA ASN A 49 59.83 -7.62 -15.14
C ASN A 49 58.51 -7.33 -14.41
N GLY A 50 57.73 -6.41 -14.98
CA GLY A 50 56.38 -6.09 -14.50
C GLY A 50 56.35 -5.19 -13.25
N PRO A 51 55.18 -5.01 -12.62
CA PRO A 51 54.97 -4.03 -11.55
C PRO A 51 55.70 -4.34 -10.23
N ARG A 52 56.37 -5.49 -10.12
CA ARG A 52 57.15 -5.91 -8.95
C ARG A 52 58.66 -5.94 -9.23
N LYS A 53 59.07 -5.41 -10.38
CA LYS A 53 60.47 -5.42 -10.81
C LYS A 53 61.37 -4.85 -9.71
N GLY A 54 62.46 -5.55 -9.41
CA GLY A 54 63.41 -5.16 -8.36
C GLY A 54 63.06 -5.62 -6.93
N LEU A 55 61.89 -6.23 -6.71
CA LEU A 55 61.56 -6.84 -5.42
C LEU A 55 62.10 -8.26 -5.32
N TYR A 56 62.41 -8.68 -4.10
CA TYR A 56 62.92 -10.00 -3.74
C TYR A 56 61.85 -10.80 -3.02
N LEU A 57 61.81 -12.11 -3.25
CA LEU A 57 61.01 -13.04 -2.47
C LEU A 57 61.96 -13.89 -1.62
N ILE A 58 61.97 -13.64 -0.30
CA ILE A 58 62.84 -14.33 0.68
C ILE A 58 61.91 -14.92 1.73
N ASP A 59 62.04 -16.23 1.99
CA ASP A 59 61.18 -16.98 2.92
C ASP A 59 59.67 -16.75 2.70
N ASN A 60 59.26 -16.76 1.43
CA ASN A 60 57.88 -16.52 0.99
C ASN A 60 57.30 -15.15 1.39
N ARG A 61 58.17 -14.15 1.65
CA ARG A 61 57.80 -12.77 1.96
C ARG A 61 58.49 -11.80 1.02
N TRP A 62 57.78 -10.73 0.68
CA TRP A 62 58.32 -9.70 -0.21
C TRP A 62 59.30 -8.81 0.54
N HIS A 63 60.41 -8.51 -0.14
CA HIS A 63 61.45 -7.62 0.35
C HIS A 63 61.83 -6.63 -0.75
N ALA A 64 62.21 -5.43 -0.33
CA ALA A 64 62.74 -4.39 -1.20
C ALA A 64 64.11 -3.96 -0.66
N GLN A 65 65.08 -3.82 -1.56
CA GLN A 65 66.33 -3.18 -1.24
C GLN A 65 66.17 -1.68 -1.45
N VAL A 66 66.44 -0.89 -0.41
CA VAL A 66 66.42 0.57 -0.45
C VAL A 66 67.79 1.04 0.00
N ASP A 67 68.49 1.76 -0.88
CA ASP A 67 69.91 2.05 -0.75
C ASP A 67 70.73 0.76 -0.57
N SER A 68 71.45 0.61 0.55
CA SER A 68 72.24 -0.59 0.87
C SER A 68 71.57 -1.52 1.87
N ASP A 69 70.34 -1.23 2.26
CA ASP A 69 69.62 -1.94 3.32
C ASP A 69 68.40 -2.70 2.78
N LEU A 70 68.08 -3.81 3.43
CA LEU A 70 66.95 -4.67 3.05
C LEU A 70 65.78 -4.46 4.00
N PHE A 71 64.57 -4.37 3.43
CA PHE A 71 63.33 -4.17 4.18
C PHE A 71 62.26 -5.18 3.76
N ARG A 72 61.48 -5.68 4.73
CA ARG A 72 60.27 -6.44 4.44
C ARG A 72 59.17 -5.49 3.96
N VAL A 73 58.45 -5.89 2.92
CA VAL A 73 57.37 -5.09 2.34
C VAL A 73 56.09 -5.90 2.19
N ASN A 74 54.96 -5.21 2.26
CA ASN A 74 53.67 -5.73 1.82
C ASN A 74 53.26 -5.05 0.51
N LEU A 75 52.57 -5.82 -0.33
CA LEU A 75 51.90 -5.32 -1.52
C LEU A 75 50.45 -5.04 -1.13
N GLU A 76 50.05 -3.78 -1.21
CA GLU A 76 48.68 -3.36 -0.90
C GLU A 76 47.75 -3.65 -2.10
N ASP A 77 46.44 -3.75 -1.85
CA ASP A 77 45.43 -4.04 -2.88
C ASP A 77 45.38 -2.96 -4.00
N ASP A 78 45.88 -1.76 -3.71
CA ASP A 78 46.00 -0.65 -4.68
C ASP A 78 47.29 -0.70 -5.51
N GLY A 79 48.13 -1.72 -5.31
CA GLY A 79 49.41 -1.93 -5.99
C GLY A 79 50.57 -1.14 -5.40
N SER A 80 50.36 -0.37 -4.33
CA SER A 80 51.45 0.30 -3.63
C SER A 80 52.27 -0.68 -2.79
N VAL A 81 53.56 -0.37 -2.62
CA VAL A 81 54.48 -1.18 -1.83
C VAL A 81 54.82 -0.44 -0.56
N ARG A 82 54.65 -1.08 0.59
CA ARG A 82 54.87 -0.46 1.90
C ARG A 82 55.82 -1.30 2.74
N ILE A 83 56.80 -0.66 3.37
CA ILE A 83 57.66 -1.31 4.37
C ILE A 83 56.80 -1.72 5.57
N THR A 84 57.02 -2.93 6.06
CA THR A 84 56.36 -3.46 7.25
C THR A 84 57.39 -3.82 8.30
N ASP A 85 57.08 -3.53 9.56
CA ASP A 85 57.92 -3.95 10.67
C ASP A 85 57.85 -5.49 10.80
N PRO A 86 58.99 -6.20 10.82
CA PRO A 86 59.02 -7.65 10.91
C PRO A 86 58.52 -8.19 12.25
N THR A 87 58.49 -7.36 13.30
CA THR A 87 58.16 -7.73 14.68
C THR A 87 56.80 -7.19 15.16
N ASP A 88 56.31 -6.09 14.59
CA ASP A 88 55.01 -5.50 14.92
C ASP A 88 54.21 -5.09 13.67
N ALA A 89 53.23 -5.91 13.29
CA ALA A 89 52.40 -5.64 12.10
C ALA A 89 51.55 -4.35 12.21
N GLN A 90 51.34 -3.81 13.42
CA GLN A 90 50.61 -2.55 13.64
C GLN A 90 51.49 -1.32 13.55
N ARG A 91 52.80 -1.48 13.37
CA ARG A 91 53.75 -0.38 13.15
C ARG A 91 53.97 -0.16 11.65
N PRO A 92 53.28 0.81 11.03
CA PRO A 92 53.44 1.05 9.61
C PRO A 92 54.81 1.65 9.27
N GLY A 93 55.49 1.08 8.28
CA GLY A 93 56.63 1.70 7.62
C GLY A 93 56.24 2.65 6.48
N PRO A 94 57.22 3.34 5.88
CA PRO A 94 56.96 4.20 4.73
C PRO A 94 56.55 3.43 3.48
N TYR A 95 55.86 4.12 2.58
CA TYR A 95 55.65 3.64 1.21
C TYR A 95 56.94 3.75 0.40
N LEU A 96 57.09 2.84 -0.55
CA LEU A 96 58.16 2.85 -1.53
C LEU A 96 57.66 3.28 -2.89
N ARG A 97 58.58 3.83 -3.68
CA ARG A 97 58.40 4.09 -5.10
C ARG A 97 59.57 3.50 -5.88
N ASP A 98 59.24 2.87 -7.00
CA ASP A 98 60.19 2.48 -8.03
C ASP A 98 60.52 3.65 -8.97
N ASP A 99 61.70 3.58 -9.57
CA ASP A 99 62.16 4.48 -10.63
C ASP A 99 61.83 3.98 -12.06
N GLY A 100 61.06 2.90 -12.19
CA GLY A 100 60.79 2.21 -13.46
C GLY A 100 61.91 1.28 -13.93
N GLN A 101 63.10 1.36 -13.36
CA GLN A 101 64.23 0.45 -13.64
C GLN A 101 64.33 -0.70 -12.65
N GLY A 102 63.55 -0.64 -11.55
CA GLY A 102 63.52 -1.65 -10.50
C GLY A 102 64.30 -1.22 -9.25
N ILE A 103 64.69 0.05 -9.14
CA ILE A 103 65.33 0.58 -7.94
C ILE A 103 64.25 1.22 -7.08
N TRP A 104 64.17 0.78 -5.82
CA TRP A 104 63.15 1.23 -4.87
C TRP A 104 63.72 2.27 -3.90
N SER A 105 62.96 3.33 -3.68
CA SER A 105 63.30 4.41 -2.75
C SER A 105 62.09 4.79 -1.89
N VAL A 106 62.33 5.42 -0.73
CA VAL A 106 61.23 5.91 0.12
C VAL A 106 60.44 7.00 -0.61
N ASP A 107 59.12 6.80 -0.74
CA ASP A 107 58.23 7.78 -1.35
C ASP A 107 57.99 8.95 -0.38
N SER A 108 58.77 10.02 -0.56
CA SER A 108 58.71 11.23 0.28
C SER A 108 57.65 12.24 -0.17
N ARG A 109 56.72 11.84 -1.06
CA ARG A 109 55.62 12.70 -1.52
C ARG A 109 54.42 12.61 -0.57
N LEU A 110 53.66 13.70 -0.52
CA LEU A 110 52.44 13.76 0.28
C LEU A 110 51.36 12.83 -0.32
N ARG A 111 50.83 11.89 0.46
CA ARG A 111 49.75 10.98 0.02
C ARG A 111 48.49 11.18 0.84
N LEU A 112 47.34 11.18 0.16
CA LEU A 112 46.02 11.06 0.77
C LEU A 112 45.78 9.58 1.10
N ARG A 113 45.44 9.28 2.36
CA ARG A 113 44.96 7.95 2.76
C ARG A 113 43.57 7.76 2.13
N GLY A 114 43.46 6.87 1.13
CA GLY A 114 42.18 6.48 0.51
C GLY A 114 41.77 7.17 -0.81
N GLY A 115 42.68 7.85 -1.53
CA GLY A 115 42.36 8.43 -2.86
C GLY A 115 42.12 7.36 -3.94
N MET A 116 41.01 7.42 -4.67
CA MET A 116 40.71 6.48 -5.77
C MET A 116 41.73 6.59 -6.93
N PRO A 117 42.24 5.45 -7.47
CA PRO A 117 43.22 5.47 -8.56
C PRO A 117 42.74 6.19 -9.84
N PRO A 118 43.63 6.86 -10.60
CA PRO A 118 43.29 7.58 -11.85
C PRO A 118 42.55 6.73 -12.90
N LYS A 119 42.88 5.44 -13.00
CA LYS A 119 42.18 4.49 -13.89
C LYS A 119 40.70 4.30 -13.51
N ARG A 120 40.37 4.29 -12.21
CA ARG A 120 38.98 4.23 -11.74
C ARG A 120 38.22 5.53 -12.00
N ILE A 121 38.91 6.68 -11.91
CA ILE A 121 38.31 7.99 -12.26
C ILE A 121 37.99 8.04 -13.76
N ALA A 122 38.90 7.58 -14.62
CA ALA A 122 38.67 7.52 -16.07
C ALA A 122 37.49 6.59 -16.41
N ALA A 123 37.46 5.38 -15.84
CA ALA A 123 36.36 4.43 -16.04
C ALA A 123 35.00 4.98 -15.58
N GLU A 124 34.95 5.67 -14.44
CA GLU A 124 33.71 6.28 -13.94
C GLU A 124 33.27 7.47 -14.81
N ARG A 125 34.21 8.27 -15.34
CA ARG A 125 33.90 9.34 -16.31
C ARG A 125 33.34 8.78 -17.61
N GLU A 126 33.95 7.71 -18.13
CA GLU A 126 33.48 7.01 -19.33
C GLU A 126 32.08 6.43 -19.12
N ARG A 127 31.85 5.76 -17.97
CA ARG A 127 30.52 5.25 -17.61
C ARG A 127 29.46 6.35 -17.59
N LYS A 128 29.77 7.49 -16.95
CA LYS A 128 28.85 8.64 -16.91
C LYS A 128 28.60 9.22 -18.30
N ALA A 129 29.64 9.37 -19.12
CA ALA A 129 29.50 9.86 -20.50
C ALA A 129 28.63 8.92 -21.36
N ASN A 130 28.84 7.61 -21.26
CA ASN A 130 28.02 6.61 -21.93
C ASN A 130 26.55 6.68 -21.48
N ARG A 131 26.29 6.89 -20.18
CA ARG A 131 24.93 7.04 -19.69
C ARG A 131 24.27 8.33 -20.14
N VAL A 132 24.99 9.46 -20.16
CA VAL A 132 24.50 10.73 -20.72
C VAL A 132 24.11 10.55 -22.19
N LYS A 133 24.96 9.90 -23.00
CA LYS A 133 24.64 9.60 -24.40
C LYS A 133 23.37 8.73 -24.54
N ALA A 134 23.25 7.68 -23.73
CA ALA A 134 22.04 6.85 -23.72
C ALA A 134 20.77 7.66 -23.39
N LEU A 135 20.85 8.56 -22.40
CA LEU A 135 19.74 9.46 -22.05
C LEU A 135 19.39 10.45 -23.18
N GLU A 136 20.36 10.92 -23.95
CA GLU A 136 20.11 11.77 -25.13
C GLU A 136 19.47 10.99 -26.27
N ASP A 137 19.92 9.75 -26.50
CA ASP A 137 19.37 8.85 -27.51
C ASP A 137 17.92 8.44 -27.16
N GLU A 138 17.61 8.20 -25.87
CA GLU A 138 16.24 7.97 -25.37
C GLU A 138 15.32 9.17 -25.70
N LEU A 139 15.79 10.40 -25.48
CA LEU A 139 15.03 11.62 -25.81
C LEU A 139 14.82 11.76 -27.33
N ARG A 140 15.84 11.46 -28.14
CA ARG A 140 15.73 11.50 -29.60
C ARG A 140 14.75 10.45 -30.12
N ALA A 141 14.76 9.24 -29.56
CA ALA A 141 13.85 8.17 -29.93
C ALA A 141 12.39 8.56 -29.66
N TYR A 142 12.10 9.17 -28.50
CA TYR A 142 10.76 9.70 -28.20
C TYR A 142 10.28 10.69 -29.26
N LEU A 143 11.11 11.67 -29.64
CA LEU A 143 10.75 12.67 -30.66
C LEU A 143 10.44 12.06 -32.04
N GLN A 144 10.97 10.88 -32.33
CA GLN A 144 10.72 10.15 -33.59
C GLN A 144 9.45 9.29 -33.56
N THR A 145 8.74 9.19 -32.43
CA THR A 145 7.52 8.37 -32.33
C THR A 145 6.29 9.05 -32.94
N GLN A 146 6.26 10.38 -33.01
CA GLN A 146 5.06 11.14 -33.42
C GLN A 146 4.52 10.76 -34.82
N PRO A 147 5.35 10.62 -35.87
CA PRO A 147 4.86 10.26 -37.21
C PRO A 147 4.18 8.89 -37.26
N GLU A 148 4.61 7.92 -36.44
CA GLU A 148 3.97 6.60 -36.36
C GLU A 148 2.56 6.71 -35.75
N VAL A 149 2.42 7.51 -34.69
CA VAL A 149 1.14 7.77 -34.02
C VAL A 149 0.18 8.49 -34.97
N ASP A 150 0.62 9.56 -35.63
CA ASP A 150 -0.22 10.34 -36.57
C ASP A 150 -0.71 9.48 -37.74
N LYS A 151 0.18 8.65 -38.29
CA LYS A 151 -0.17 7.72 -39.36
C LYS A 151 -1.19 6.68 -38.91
N ALA A 152 -1.06 6.16 -37.68
CA ALA A 152 -2.02 5.21 -37.12
C ALA A 152 -3.37 5.88 -36.81
N GLU A 153 -3.36 7.13 -36.36
CA GLU A 153 -4.58 7.92 -36.13
C GLU A 153 -5.34 8.14 -37.45
N ALA A 154 -4.65 8.63 -38.48
CA ALA A 154 -5.24 8.94 -39.78
C ALA A 154 -5.89 7.73 -40.45
N ARG A 155 -5.35 6.51 -40.24
CA ARG A 155 -5.91 5.25 -40.77
C ARG A 155 -7.31 4.91 -40.28
N GLN A 156 -7.76 5.50 -39.17
CA GLN A 156 -9.12 5.29 -38.67
C GLN A 156 -10.17 6.02 -39.52
N THR A 157 -9.77 7.07 -40.25
CA THR A 157 -10.68 7.92 -41.02
C THR A 157 -11.44 7.11 -42.08
N GLY A 158 -12.77 7.24 -42.08
CA GLY A 158 -13.64 6.57 -43.06
C GLY A 158 -13.88 5.08 -42.80
N LEU A 159 -13.29 4.49 -41.75
CA LEU A 159 -13.55 3.10 -41.37
C LEU A 159 -14.80 3.00 -40.48
N SER A 160 -15.44 1.82 -40.50
CA SER A 160 -16.57 1.47 -39.62
C SER A 160 -16.51 -0.01 -39.24
N GLY A 161 -17.26 -0.40 -38.20
CA GLY A 161 -17.34 -1.80 -37.75
C GLY A 161 -15.98 -2.38 -37.33
N LYS A 162 -15.74 -3.66 -37.68
CA LYS A 162 -14.52 -4.39 -37.30
C LYS A 162 -13.22 -3.74 -37.82
N PRO A 163 -13.11 -3.28 -39.08
CA PRO A 163 -11.93 -2.55 -39.56
C PRO A 163 -11.58 -1.31 -38.72
N LEU A 164 -12.58 -0.56 -38.23
CA LEU A 164 -12.35 0.58 -37.36
C LEU A 164 -11.80 0.15 -35.99
N ALA A 165 -12.34 -0.93 -35.41
CA ALA A 165 -11.84 -1.48 -34.15
C ALA A 165 -10.38 -1.96 -34.29
N ASP A 166 -10.05 -2.66 -35.38
CA ASP A 166 -8.68 -3.14 -35.64
C ASP A 166 -7.72 -1.95 -35.85
N ALA A 167 -8.12 -0.91 -36.58
CA ALA A 167 -7.32 0.31 -36.76
C ALA A 167 -7.12 1.09 -35.46
N ARG A 168 -8.16 1.17 -34.61
CA ARG A 168 -8.08 1.80 -33.29
C ARG A 168 -7.13 1.05 -32.35
N GLN A 169 -7.11 -0.28 -32.38
CA GLN A 169 -6.12 -1.07 -31.62
C GLN A 169 -4.68 -0.77 -32.07
N GLN A 170 -4.44 -0.63 -33.38
CA GLN A 170 -3.12 -0.23 -33.90
C GLN A 170 -2.72 1.19 -33.46
N TYR A 171 -3.68 2.11 -33.42
CA TYR A 171 -3.46 3.45 -32.89
C TYR A 171 -3.13 3.43 -31.39
N ASP A 172 -3.88 2.68 -30.59
CA ASP A 172 -3.63 2.49 -29.15
C ASP A 172 -2.22 1.94 -28.91
N ALA A 173 -1.79 0.95 -29.69
CA ALA A 173 -0.45 0.34 -29.59
C ALA A 173 0.67 1.33 -29.96
N ALA A 174 0.50 2.13 -31.02
CA ALA A 174 1.46 3.16 -31.40
C ALA A 174 1.57 4.24 -30.31
N LEU A 175 0.43 4.67 -29.77
CA LEU A 175 0.36 5.64 -28.68
C LEU A 175 0.96 5.09 -27.37
N GLU A 176 0.79 3.81 -27.08
CA GLU A 176 1.36 3.16 -25.89
C GLU A 176 2.89 3.11 -26.01
N LYS A 177 3.43 2.78 -27.19
CA LYS A 177 4.87 2.85 -27.47
C LYS A 177 5.42 4.25 -27.23
N GLN A 178 4.75 5.30 -27.72
CA GLN A 178 5.15 6.69 -27.45
C GLN A 178 5.10 7.01 -25.95
N SER A 179 4.01 6.65 -25.26
CA SER A 179 3.81 6.89 -23.83
C SER A 179 4.85 6.18 -22.96
N LEU A 180 5.33 5.00 -23.37
CA LEU A 180 6.42 4.28 -22.69
C LEU A 180 7.76 5.01 -22.81
N HIS A 181 8.14 5.49 -24.00
CA HIS A 181 9.36 6.29 -24.18
C HIS A 181 9.28 7.59 -23.37
N GLN A 182 8.12 8.25 -23.38
CA GLN A 182 7.89 9.45 -22.60
C GLN A 182 8.04 9.20 -21.10
N GLN A 183 7.50 8.09 -20.59
CA GLN A 183 7.68 7.72 -19.18
C GLN A 183 9.15 7.49 -18.84
N GLN A 184 9.90 6.78 -19.69
CA GLN A 184 11.33 6.55 -19.46
C GLN A 184 12.08 7.87 -19.28
N ILE A 185 11.75 8.88 -20.08
CA ILE A 185 12.33 10.23 -19.94
C ILE A 185 11.93 10.86 -18.60
N LEU A 186 10.65 10.80 -18.22
CA LEU A 186 10.16 11.35 -16.94
C LEU A 186 10.77 10.64 -15.72
N ASP A 187 10.99 9.33 -15.78
CA ASP A 187 11.62 8.55 -14.70
C ASP A 187 13.12 8.87 -14.57
N SER A 188 13.77 9.27 -15.67
CA SER A 188 15.19 9.65 -15.69
C SER A 188 15.50 11.06 -15.15
N LEU A 189 14.49 11.86 -14.77
CA LEU A 189 14.72 13.27 -14.36
C LEU A 189 15.72 13.42 -13.21
N LYS A 190 15.57 12.61 -12.15
CA LYS A 190 16.51 12.62 -11.00
C LYS A 190 17.91 12.15 -11.37
N GLU A 191 18.00 11.19 -12.29
CA GLU A 191 19.29 10.70 -12.79
C GLU A 191 20.00 11.79 -13.61
N ARG A 192 19.26 12.49 -14.48
CA ARG A 192 19.77 13.62 -15.27
C ARG A 192 20.29 14.75 -14.41
N GLU A 193 19.58 15.07 -13.33
CA GLU A 193 20.05 16.03 -12.32
C GLU A 193 21.38 15.56 -11.69
N ALA A 194 21.47 14.31 -11.25
CA ALA A 194 22.69 13.73 -10.66
C ALA A 194 23.88 13.66 -11.63
N LEU A 195 23.62 13.57 -12.94
CA LEU A 195 24.62 13.58 -14.01
C LEU A 195 24.95 15.00 -14.54
N ASN A 196 24.37 16.06 -13.96
CA ASN A 196 24.52 17.45 -14.39
C ASN A 196 24.06 17.72 -15.84
N VAL A 197 23.05 16.99 -16.31
CA VAL A 197 22.40 17.19 -17.62
C VAL A 197 20.86 17.32 -17.49
N PRO A 198 20.35 18.20 -16.61
CA PRO A 198 18.93 18.31 -16.36
C PRO A 198 18.17 18.81 -17.60
N LEU A 199 16.92 18.35 -17.75
CA LEU A 199 16.00 18.98 -18.70
C LEU A 199 15.55 20.33 -18.15
N SER A 200 15.31 21.29 -19.05
CA SER A 200 14.75 22.58 -18.63
C SER A 200 13.32 22.40 -18.10
N LEU A 201 12.91 23.27 -17.17
CA LEU A 201 11.56 23.25 -16.61
C LEU A 201 10.48 23.24 -17.70
N THR A 202 10.64 24.07 -18.74
CA THR A 202 9.72 24.12 -19.88
C THR A 202 9.61 22.76 -20.57
N LYS A 203 10.73 22.12 -20.91
CA LYS A 203 10.73 20.80 -21.57
C LYS A 203 10.06 19.74 -20.70
N THR A 204 10.32 19.76 -19.39
CA THR A 204 9.66 18.82 -18.46
C THR A 204 8.15 19.05 -18.38
N LEU A 205 7.70 20.32 -18.35
CA LEU A 205 6.28 20.66 -18.34
C LEU A 205 5.59 20.29 -19.66
N ASP A 206 6.26 20.44 -20.81
CA ASP A 206 5.75 20.01 -22.11
C ASP A 206 5.60 18.49 -22.17
N LEU A 207 6.61 17.74 -21.70
CA LEU A 207 6.54 16.28 -21.59
C LEU A 207 5.39 15.82 -20.68
N LEU A 208 5.18 16.47 -19.53
CA LEU A 208 4.07 16.14 -18.63
C LEU A 208 2.71 16.50 -19.24
N HIS A 209 2.62 17.63 -19.94
CA HIS A 209 1.41 18.03 -20.66
C HIS A 209 1.02 16.97 -21.70
N ASP A 210 1.96 16.57 -22.53
CA ASP A 210 1.73 15.59 -23.58
C ASP A 210 1.42 14.20 -23.00
N ALA A 211 2.05 13.83 -21.89
CA ALA A 211 1.75 12.58 -21.18
C ALA A 211 0.30 12.52 -20.67
N VAL A 212 -0.23 13.64 -20.19
CA VAL A 212 -1.64 13.73 -19.80
C VAL A 212 -2.56 13.66 -21.02
N LEU A 213 -2.20 14.30 -22.13
CA LEU A 213 -3.00 14.19 -23.37
C LEU A 213 -3.02 12.76 -23.91
N ASN A 214 -1.88 12.07 -23.91
CA ASN A 214 -1.79 10.68 -24.33
C ASN A 214 -2.60 9.76 -23.43
N ALA A 215 -2.51 9.94 -22.11
CA ALA A 215 -3.35 9.20 -21.17
C ALA A 215 -4.85 9.40 -21.45
N ARG A 216 -5.30 10.64 -21.74
CA ARG A 216 -6.69 10.93 -22.12
C ARG A 216 -7.11 10.26 -23.42
N LYS A 217 -6.24 10.26 -24.43
CA LYS A 217 -6.47 9.56 -25.70
C LYS A 217 -6.65 8.06 -25.49
N HIS A 218 -5.78 7.43 -24.69
CA HIS A 218 -5.92 6.02 -24.31
C HIS A 218 -7.24 5.72 -23.61
N VAL A 219 -7.66 6.58 -22.67
CA VAL A 219 -8.97 6.44 -22.02
C VAL A 219 -10.10 6.55 -23.04
N ALA A 220 -10.07 7.55 -23.93
CA ALA A 220 -11.08 7.71 -24.98
C ALA A 220 -11.17 6.47 -25.90
N ILE A 221 -10.04 5.86 -26.25
CA ILE A 221 -9.99 4.61 -27.03
C ILE A 221 -10.68 3.47 -26.27
N ALA A 222 -10.32 3.26 -25.00
CA ALA A 222 -10.92 2.22 -24.17
C ALA A 222 -12.44 2.42 -23.99
N GLU A 223 -12.89 3.67 -23.89
CA GLU A 223 -14.31 4.02 -23.82
C GLU A 223 -15.06 3.71 -25.12
N LEU A 224 -14.44 3.94 -26.28
CA LEU A 224 -15.03 3.56 -27.56
C LEU A 224 -15.11 2.03 -27.71
N ASP A 225 -14.07 1.30 -27.30
CA ASP A 225 -14.08 -0.17 -27.27
C ASP A 225 -15.18 -0.71 -26.34
N ARG A 226 -15.41 -0.04 -25.20
CA ARG A 226 -16.50 -0.36 -24.28
C ARG A 226 -17.87 -0.17 -24.91
N GLU A 227 -18.08 0.94 -25.64
CA GLU A 227 -19.33 1.20 -26.36
C GLU A 227 -19.56 0.21 -27.52
N ASP A 228 -18.50 -0.20 -28.23
CA ASP A 228 -18.59 -1.28 -29.23
C ASP A 228 -19.03 -2.60 -28.58
N LEU A 229 -18.44 -2.95 -27.43
CA LEU A 229 -18.79 -4.15 -26.67
C LEU A 229 -20.24 -4.10 -26.21
N TYR A 230 -20.71 -2.97 -25.68
CA TYR A 230 -22.12 -2.80 -25.30
C TYR A 230 -23.08 -2.86 -26.49
N ARG A 231 -22.69 -2.33 -27.65
CA ARG A 231 -23.50 -2.42 -28.88
C ARG A 231 -23.60 -3.87 -29.40
N ALA A 232 -22.55 -4.67 -29.25
CA ALA A 232 -22.57 -6.09 -29.60
C ALA A 232 -23.38 -6.96 -28.61
N HIS A 233 -23.59 -6.48 -27.38
CA HIS A 233 -24.27 -7.19 -26.29
C HIS A 233 -25.27 -6.31 -25.53
N PRO A 234 -26.31 -5.77 -26.21
CA PRO A 234 -27.23 -4.81 -25.59
C PRO A 234 -27.97 -5.36 -24.37
N GLN A 235 -28.21 -6.67 -24.31
CA GLN A 235 -28.86 -7.35 -23.19
C GLN A 235 -28.03 -7.34 -21.89
N PHE A 236 -26.72 -7.11 -21.97
CA PHE A 236 -25.82 -7.06 -20.81
C PHE A 236 -25.45 -5.63 -20.38
N ARG A 237 -25.99 -4.60 -21.06
CA ARG A 237 -25.59 -3.20 -20.85
C ARG A 237 -26.11 -2.59 -19.54
N ARG A 238 -27.33 -2.93 -19.11
CA ARG A 238 -28.01 -2.31 -17.96
C ARG A 238 -28.59 -3.37 -17.05
N GLU A 239 -28.27 -3.29 -15.76
CA GLU A 239 -28.85 -4.16 -14.73
C GLU A 239 -30.37 -3.96 -14.63
N GLY A 240 -31.10 -5.04 -14.36
CA GLY A 240 -32.56 -5.09 -14.31
C GLY A 240 -33.11 -6.49 -14.54
N PRO A 241 -34.44 -6.69 -14.55
CA PRO A 241 -35.05 -8.01 -14.72
C PRO A 241 -34.60 -8.73 -16.01
N GLY A 242 -34.57 -8.01 -17.14
CA GLY A 242 -34.12 -8.56 -18.41
C GLY A 242 -32.64 -8.97 -18.42
N PHE A 243 -31.79 -8.19 -17.75
CA PHE A 243 -30.38 -8.54 -17.54
C PHE A 243 -30.23 -9.81 -16.71
N ASN A 244 -30.94 -9.90 -15.58
CA ASN A 244 -30.88 -11.09 -14.70
C ASN A 244 -31.28 -12.37 -15.45
N VAL A 245 -32.32 -12.30 -16.28
CA VAL A 245 -32.74 -13.41 -17.14
C VAL A 245 -31.66 -13.74 -18.18
N ALA A 246 -31.12 -12.75 -18.87
CA ALA A 246 -30.08 -12.96 -19.89
C ALA A 246 -28.79 -13.57 -19.31
N VAL A 247 -28.36 -13.13 -18.12
CA VAL A 247 -27.21 -13.71 -17.40
C VAL A 247 -27.40 -15.19 -17.11
N VAL A 248 -28.61 -15.60 -16.71
CA VAL A 248 -28.93 -16.99 -16.37
C VAL A 248 -29.02 -17.87 -17.62
N LEU A 249 -29.61 -17.36 -18.71
CA LEU A 249 -29.82 -18.11 -19.95
C LEU A 249 -28.58 -18.17 -20.84
N GLU A 250 -27.78 -17.10 -20.88
CA GLU A 250 -26.61 -16.95 -21.77
C GLU A 250 -25.28 -16.93 -21.00
N ARG A 251 -25.12 -17.79 -19.97
CA ARG A 251 -24.00 -17.77 -19.01
C ARG A 251 -22.62 -17.66 -19.67
N ASN A 252 -22.33 -18.49 -20.67
CA ASN A 252 -21.03 -18.50 -21.34
C ASN A 252 -20.77 -17.20 -22.10
N ARG A 253 -21.80 -16.66 -22.77
CA ARG A 253 -21.70 -15.38 -23.49
C ARG A 253 -21.52 -14.22 -22.52
N TYR A 254 -22.23 -14.25 -21.39
CA TYR A 254 -22.06 -13.25 -20.34
C TYR A 254 -20.66 -13.31 -19.71
N ARG A 255 -20.10 -14.50 -19.48
CA ARG A 255 -18.73 -14.66 -18.97
C ARG A 255 -17.69 -14.08 -19.95
N GLN A 256 -17.84 -14.34 -21.25
CA GLN A 256 -16.99 -13.76 -22.30
C GLN A 256 -17.10 -12.23 -22.35
N PHE A 257 -18.32 -11.70 -22.36
CA PHE A 257 -18.59 -10.26 -22.33
C PHE A 257 -17.95 -9.60 -21.10
N THR A 258 -18.17 -10.18 -19.91
CA THR A 258 -17.67 -9.63 -18.64
C THR A 258 -16.15 -9.68 -18.58
N SER A 259 -15.51 -10.73 -19.12
CA SER A 259 -14.05 -10.81 -19.24
C SER A 259 -13.48 -9.68 -20.12
N GLN A 260 -14.07 -9.45 -21.29
CA GLN A 260 -13.64 -8.35 -22.18
C GLN A 260 -13.85 -6.99 -21.52
N LEU A 261 -14.99 -6.81 -20.85
CA LEU A 261 -15.27 -5.58 -20.09
C LEU A 261 -14.25 -5.36 -18.97
N ALA A 262 -13.83 -6.43 -18.28
CA ALA A 262 -12.83 -6.36 -17.22
C ALA A 262 -11.48 -5.86 -17.73
N ASP A 263 -11.06 -6.32 -18.91
CA ASP A 263 -9.78 -5.93 -19.52
C ASP A 263 -9.83 -4.49 -20.07
N ILE A 264 -10.97 -4.07 -20.63
CA ILE A 264 -11.19 -2.68 -21.04
C ILE A 264 -11.12 -1.74 -19.83
N ASN A 265 -11.84 -2.07 -18.74
CA ASN A 265 -11.85 -1.29 -17.52
C ASN A 265 -10.44 -1.15 -16.92
N GLU A 266 -9.63 -2.21 -16.93
CA GLU A 266 -8.24 -2.15 -16.45
C GLU A 266 -7.34 -1.25 -17.27
N ARG A 267 -7.51 -1.23 -18.61
CA ARG A 267 -6.84 -0.23 -19.46
C ARG A 267 -7.24 1.18 -19.04
N SER A 268 -8.55 1.46 -18.90
CA SER A 268 -9.03 2.78 -18.47
C SER A 268 -8.49 3.18 -17.09
N ILE A 269 -8.53 2.29 -16.09
CA ILE A 269 -8.00 2.55 -14.75
C ILE A 269 -6.51 2.89 -14.81
N ARG A 270 -5.71 2.09 -15.50
CA ARG A 270 -4.25 2.30 -15.64
C ARG A 270 -3.93 3.70 -16.17
N TRP A 271 -4.63 4.13 -17.21
CA TRP A 271 -4.38 5.42 -17.85
C TRP A 271 -4.92 6.60 -17.05
N LEU A 272 -6.08 6.45 -16.40
CA LEU A 272 -6.63 7.47 -15.48
C LEU A 272 -5.74 7.69 -14.26
N GLU A 273 -5.19 6.63 -13.68
CA GLU A 273 -4.22 6.77 -12.58
C GLU A 273 -2.91 7.40 -13.05
N ARG A 274 -2.46 7.07 -14.27
CA ARG A 274 -1.26 7.69 -14.86
C ARG A 274 -1.47 9.18 -15.11
N GLN A 275 -2.62 9.55 -15.66
CA GLN A 275 -3.04 10.94 -15.81
C GLN A 275 -3.01 11.68 -14.47
N ALA A 276 -3.60 11.10 -13.42
CA ALA A 276 -3.62 11.70 -12.08
C ALA A 276 -2.20 11.92 -11.54
N ARG A 277 -1.28 10.94 -11.70
CA ARG A 277 0.12 11.07 -11.29
C ARG A 277 0.86 12.18 -12.06
N HIS A 278 0.66 12.29 -13.36
CA HIS A 278 1.31 13.35 -14.16
C HIS A 278 0.77 14.74 -13.80
N LEU A 279 -0.53 14.87 -13.54
CA LEU A 279 -1.14 16.11 -13.05
C LEU A 279 -0.60 16.50 -11.67
N GLU A 280 -0.47 15.55 -10.74
CA GLU A 280 0.12 15.80 -9.42
C GLU A 280 1.60 16.21 -9.52
N HIS A 281 2.39 15.51 -10.35
CA HIS A 281 3.78 15.87 -10.60
C HIS A 281 3.86 17.29 -11.15
N MET A 282 3.09 17.63 -12.19
CA MET A 282 3.03 18.97 -12.76
C MET A 282 2.66 20.03 -11.72
N GLN A 283 1.65 19.77 -10.88
CA GLN A 283 1.23 20.69 -9.82
C GLN A 283 2.33 20.93 -8.78
N SER A 284 3.18 19.93 -8.51
CA SER A 284 4.28 20.05 -7.55
C SER A 284 5.48 20.88 -8.05
N MET A 285 5.54 21.24 -9.34
CA MET A 285 6.66 21.95 -9.98
C MET A 285 6.55 23.49 -9.88
N GLY A 286 6.23 24.01 -8.70
CA GLY A 286 6.14 25.45 -8.44
C GLY A 286 5.02 26.16 -9.20
N SER A 287 5.11 27.49 -9.30
CA SER A 287 4.04 28.34 -9.87
C SER A 287 3.77 28.06 -11.35
N SER A 288 4.80 27.85 -12.17
CA SER A 288 4.65 27.51 -13.59
C SER A 288 3.93 26.18 -13.79
N GLY A 289 4.28 25.16 -12.99
CA GLY A 289 3.61 23.87 -12.99
C GLY A 289 2.15 23.97 -12.54
N ALA A 290 1.86 24.70 -11.47
CA ALA A 290 0.50 24.95 -11.00
C ALA A 290 -0.36 25.68 -12.05
N LYS A 291 0.20 26.66 -12.77
CA LYS A 291 -0.48 27.32 -13.89
C LYS A 291 -0.85 26.33 -15.00
N ARG A 292 0.11 25.49 -15.42
CA ARG A 292 -0.12 24.48 -16.47
C ARG A 292 -1.17 23.44 -16.06
N PHE A 293 -1.13 23.01 -14.79
CA PHE A 293 -2.16 22.15 -14.20
C PHE A 293 -3.55 22.78 -14.28
N ASN A 294 -3.68 24.06 -13.90
CA ASN A 294 -4.96 24.78 -13.95
C ASN A 294 -5.48 24.90 -15.38
N GLU A 295 -4.62 25.24 -16.36
CA GLU A 295 -4.99 25.28 -17.78
C GLU A 295 -5.52 23.92 -18.27
N MET A 296 -4.89 22.83 -17.85
CA MET A 296 -5.25 21.48 -18.28
C MET A 296 -6.47 20.87 -17.57
N THR A 297 -6.87 21.42 -16.44
CA THR A 297 -8.02 20.96 -15.65
C THR A 297 -9.22 21.90 -15.74
N ALA A 298 -9.02 23.10 -16.29
CA ALA A 298 -10.09 24.04 -16.59
C ALA A 298 -11.19 23.37 -17.43
N ASN A 299 -12.44 23.56 -17.03
CA ASN A 299 -13.65 23.07 -17.72
C ASN A 299 -13.75 21.54 -17.86
N ARG A 300 -13.04 20.76 -17.04
CA ARG A 300 -13.05 19.28 -17.07
C ARG A 300 -13.63 18.64 -15.81
N VAL A 301 -14.61 19.32 -15.18
CA VAL A 301 -15.23 18.87 -13.91
C VAL A 301 -15.99 17.54 -14.04
N ASN A 302 -16.43 17.19 -15.24
CA ASN A 302 -17.14 15.93 -15.54
C ASN A 302 -16.24 14.86 -16.20
N GLU A 303 -14.91 15.03 -16.17
CA GLU A 303 -14.00 14.03 -16.69
C GLU A 303 -14.09 12.74 -15.83
N ILE A 304 -14.13 11.58 -16.50
CA ILE A 304 -14.26 10.30 -15.82
C ILE A 304 -13.07 10.06 -14.89
N SER A 305 -13.32 9.52 -13.69
CA SER A 305 -12.26 9.27 -12.71
C SER A 305 -11.88 7.78 -12.66
N ALA A 306 -10.65 7.49 -12.22
CA ALA A 306 -10.22 6.12 -11.98
C ALA A 306 -11.16 5.40 -10.99
N LEU A 307 -11.64 6.10 -9.96
CA LEU A 307 -12.58 5.55 -8.97
C LEU A 307 -13.93 5.16 -9.61
N SER A 308 -14.40 5.95 -10.58
CA SER A 308 -15.61 5.65 -11.36
C SER A 308 -15.49 4.31 -12.10
N ILE A 309 -14.34 4.05 -12.72
CA ILE A 309 -14.10 2.78 -13.41
C ILE A 309 -13.79 1.64 -12.43
N LYS A 310 -13.09 1.91 -11.31
CA LYS A 310 -12.86 0.90 -10.25
C LYS A 310 -14.17 0.39 -9.66
N ASP A 311 -15.16 1.26 -9.46
CA ASP A 311 -16.51 0.87 -9.05
C ASP A 311 -17.18 -0.09 -10.06
N LEU A 312 -17.07 0.21 -11.36
CA LEU A 312 -17.51 -0.72 -12.41
C LEU A 312 -16.73 -2.04 -12.36
N GLN A 313 -15.41 -1.99 -12.20
CA GLN A 313 -14.55 -3.16 -12.16
C GLN A 313 -14.84 -4.07 -10.97
N LEU A 314 -15.19 -3.53 -9.81
CA LEU A 314 -15.64 -4.34 -8.66
C LEU A 314 -16.87 -5.19 -9.01
N ARG A 315 -17.87 -4.58 -9.64
CA ARG A 315 -19.07 -5.29 -10.10
C ARG A 315 -18.74 -6.33 -11.18
N THR A 316 -17.92 -5.96 -12.16
CA THR A 316 -17.49 -6.86 -13.24
C THR A 316 -16.73 -8.08 -12.70
N LEU A 317 -15.74 -7.88 -11.83
CA LEU A 317 -14.93 -8.96 -11.27
C LEU A 317 -15.71 -9.85 -10.30
N LYS A 318 -16.71 -9.33 -9.57
CA LYS A 318 -17.63 -10.14 -8.75
C LYS A 318 -18.26 -11.29 -9.57
N TYR A 319 -18.75 -11.00 -10.77
CA TYR A 319 -19.34 -12.00 -11.66
C TYR A 319 -18.32 -12.93 -12.32
N LEU A 320 -17.03 -12.63 -12.32
CA LEU A 320 -16.01 -13.50 -12.89
C LEU A 320 -15.32 -14.38 -11.83
N SER A 321 -15.30 -13.91 -10.58
CA SER A 321 -14.56 -14.53 -9.49
C SER A 321 -15.21 -15.81 -8.95
N VAL A 322 -16.48 -16.06 -9.25
CA VAL A 322 -17.18 -17.30 -8.89
C VAL A 322 -17.50 -18.09 -10.16
N LYS A 323 -17.16 -19.39 -10.17
CA LYS A 323 -17.33 -20.26 -11.34
C LYS A 323 -18.80 -20.49 -11.71
N ASP A 324 -19.67 -20.64 -10.71
CA ASP A 324 -21.12 -20.82 -10.87
C ASP A 324 -21.91 -19.81 -10.03
N PHE A 325 -22.80 -19.04 -10.65
CA PHE A 325 -23.61 -18.02 -9.97
C PHE A 325 -24.68 -18.63 -9.06
N GLY A 326 -25.05 -19.89 -9.28
CA GLY A 326 -25.90 -20.63 -8.35
C GLY A 326 -25.18 -21.05 -7.06
N HIS A 327 -23.85 -20.93 -7.02
CA HIS A 327 -23.05 -21.35 -5.88
C HIS A 327 -23.23 -20.40 -4.68
N PRO A 328 -23.29 -20.90 -3.43
CA PRO A 328 -23.37 -20.07 -2.22
C PRO A 328 -22.26 -19.02 -2.09
N LEU A 329 -21.10 -19.25 -2.70
CA LEU A 329 -20.01 -18.27 -2.77
C LEU A 329 -20.43 -16.96 -3.45
N PHE A 330 -21.29 -17.01 -4.46
CA PHE A 330 -21.70 -15.79 -5.16
C PHE A 330 -22.42 -14.83 -4.23
N LYS A 331 -23.33 -15.34 -3.38
CA LYS A 331 -24.01 -14.54 -2.37
C LYS A 331 -23.06 -14.02 -1.28
N ALA A 332 -22.13 -14.87 -0.82
CA ALA A 332 -21.12 -14.45 0.14
C ALA A 332 -20.26 -13.30 -0.40
N MET A 333 -19.80 -13.43 -1.65
CA MET A 333 -19.04 -12.39 -2.34
C MET A 333 -19.86 -11.13 -2.60
N ASP A 334 -21.13 -11.26 -2.99
CA ASP A 334 -22.03 -10.14 -3.20
C ASP A 334 -22.23 -9.31 -1.92
N ASN A 335 -22.39 -9.97 -0.77
CA ASN A 335 -22.49 -9.31 0.53
C ASN A 335 -21.24 -8.50 0.89
N ILE A 336 -20.07 -8.89 0.39
CA ILE A 336 -18.79 -8.18 0.63
C ILE A 336 -18.60 -7.05 -0.39
N VAL A 337 -18.82 -7.33 -1.68
CA VAL A 337 -18.44 -6.41 -2.77
C VAL A 337 -19.50 -5.34 -3.03
N SER A 338 -20.79 -5.68 -2.99
CA SER A 338 -21.86 -4.73 -3.33
C SER A 338 -21.89 -3.50 -2.41
N PRO A 339 -21.66 -3.61 -1.09
CA PRO A 339 -21.54 -2.43 -0.22
C PRO A 339 -20.39 -1.47 -0.57
N LEU A 340 -19.32 -1.96 -1.21
CA LEU A 340 -18.17 -1.14 -1.57
C LEU A 340 -18.52 -0.05 -2.59
N GLN A 341 -19.60 -0.20 -3.35
CA GLN A 341 -20.04 0.82 -4.31
C GLN A 341 -20.25 2.19 -3.64
N GLN A 342 -20.86 2.21 -2.45
CA GLN A 342 -21.06 3.44 -1.69
C GLN A 342 -19.75 4.02 -1.14
N GLN A 343 -18.82 3.14 -0.80
CA GLN A 343 -17.49 3.51 -0.30
C GLN A 343 -16.65 4.13 -1.42
N VAL A 344 -16.65 3.52 -2.61
CA VAL A 344 -15.96 4.08 -3.79
C VAL A 344 -16.58 5.41 -4.21
N ARG A 345 -17.91 5.55 -4.15
CA ARG A 345 -18.57 6.85 -4.37
C ARG A 345 -18.12 7.89 -3.35
N THR A 346 -18.15 7.55 -2.07
CA THR A 346 -17.69 8.43 -0.98
C THR A 346 -16.22 8.82 -1.17
N HIS A 347 -15.37 7.89 -1.57
CA HIS A 347 -13.96 8.12 -1.87
C HIS A 347 -13.78 9.07 -3.07
N ALA A 348 -14.60 8.94 -4.11
CA ALA A 348 -14.57 9.86 -5.25
C ALA A 348 -14.98 11.28 -4.85
N GLU A 349 -16.07 11.43 -4.08
CA GLU A 349 -16.54 12.74 -3.61
C GLU A 349 -15.55 13.41 -2.66
N LEU A 350 -14.86 12.65 -1.80
CA LEU A 350 -13.81 13.15 -0.91
C LEU A 350 -12.70 13.91 -1.68
N ASN A 351 -12.42 13.53 -2.93
CA ASN A 351 -11.39 14.16 -3.76
C ASN A 351 -11.81 15.52 -4.31
N GLY A 352 -13.12 15.73 -4.50
CA GLY A 352 -13.69 16.94 -5.11
C GLY A 352 -14.25 17.96 -4.12
N LEU A 353 -14.42 17.58 -2.84
CA LEU A 353 -15.06 18.42 -1.83
C LEU A 353 -14.07 19.04 -0.84
N VAL A 354 -14.32 20.31 -0.50
CA VAL A 354 -13.69 20.97 0.64
C VAL A 354 -14.49 20.63 1.88
N LEU A 355 -13.95 19.74 2.71
CA LEU A 355 -14.55 19.31 3.97
C LEU A 355 -13.81 19.91 5.17
N SER A 356 -14.46 19.94 6.33
CA SER A 356 -13.77 20.22 7.59
C SER A 356 -12.70 19.15 7.84
N ALA A 357 -11.63 19.49 8.58
CA ALA A 357 -10.59 18.52 8.93
C ALA A 357 -11.17 17.30 9.67
N SER A 358 -12.15 17.53 10.54
CA SER A 358 -12.85 16.47 11.28
C SER A 358 -13.65 15.55 10.35
N ASP A 359 -14.41 16.10 9.40
CA ASP A 359 -15.21 15.28 8.48
C ASP A 359 -14.32 14.50 7.53
N ARG A 360 -13.27 15.14 7.00
CA ARG A 360 -12.27 14.49 6.14
C ARG A 360 -11.60 13.32 6.84
N LEU A 361 -11.19 13.51 8.09
CA LEU A 361 -10.62 12.44 8.91
C LEU A 361 -11.63 11.32 9.14
N SER A 362 -12.87 11.65 9.51
CA SER A 362 -13.93 10.65 9.76
C SER A 362 -14.30 9.84 8.52
N VAL A 363 -14.29 10.46 7.33
CA VAL A 363 -14.50 9.75 6.05
C VAL A 363 -13.32 8.82 5.76
N LEU A 364 -12.07 9.28 5.89
CA LEU A 364 -10.88 8.46 5.65
C LEU A 364 -10.79 7.26 6.60
N GLU A 365 -11.06 7.46 7.89
CA GLU A 365 -11.15 6.38 8.88
C GLU A 365 -12.18 5.32 8.46
N SER A 366 -13.37 5.76 8.05
CA SER A 366 -14.44 4.87 7.58
C SER A 366 -14.03 4.12 6.32
N LEU A 367 -13.42 4.78 5.34
CA LEU A 367 -12.98 4.13 4.10
C LEU A 367 -11.89 3.08 4.35
N VAL A 368 -10.90 3.37 5.19
CA VAL A 368 -9.87 2.39 5.56
C VAL A 368 -10.52 1.17 6.22
N GLU A 369 -11.50 1.40 7.10
CA GLU A 369 -12.22 0.29 7.76
C GLU A 369 -13.00 -0.56 6.77
N HIS A 370 -13.83 0.04 5.92
CA HIS A 370 -14.67 -0.73 5.00
C HIS A 370 -13.88 -1.45 3.90
N TYR A 371 -12.82 -0.84 3.36
CA TYR A 371 -11.95 -1.54 2.41
C TYR A 371 -11.12 -2.62 3.09
N GLY A 372 -10.64 -2.39 4.31
CA GLY A 372 -9.90 -3.36 5.09
C GLY A 372 -10.75 -4.58 5.43
N ARG A 373 -11.97 -4.36 5.92
CA ARG A 373 -12.97 -5.41 6.17
C ARG A 373 -13.29 -6.19 4.92
N ALA A 374 -13.53 -5.53 3.78
CA ALA A 374 -13.80 -6.25 2.54
C ALA A 374 -12.60 -7.05 2.02
N LEU A 375 -11.37 -6.57 2.20
CA LEU A 375 -10.16 -7.32 1.85
C LEU A 375 -10.07 -8.61 2.66
N ASP A 376 -10.31 -8.52 3.97
CA ASP A 376 -10.37 -9.66 4.88
C ASP A 376 -11.52 -10.60 4.49
N GLY A 377 -12.75 -10.10 4.34
CA GLY A 377 -13.90 -10.89 3.93
C GLY A 377 -13.67 -11.66 2.63
N LEU A 378 -13.03 -11.04 1.63
CA LEU A 378 -12.65 -11.70 0.37
C LEU A 378 -11.63 -12.83 0.57
N LEU A 379 -10.63 -12.64 1.43
CA LEU A 379 -9.69 -13.70 1.80
C LEU A 379 -10.39 -14.83 2.55
N GLY A 380 -11.36 -14.49 3.40
CA GLY A 380 -12.17 -15.45 4.14
C GLY A 380 -13.07 -16.33 3.26
N LEU A 381 -13.36 -15.95 2.01
CA LEU A 381 -14.17 -16.77 1.11
C LEU A 381 -13.57 -18.15 0.81
N GLU A 382 -12.25 -18.32 0.97
CA GLU A 382 -11.61 -19.62 0.89
C GLU A 382 -12.17 -20.61 1.93
N ILE A 383 -12.62 -20.12 3.10
CA ILE A 383 -13.26 -20.95 4.13
C ILE A 383 -14.53 -21.59 3.58
N VAL A 384 -15.34 -20.81 2.86
CA VAL A 384 -16.63 -21.23 2.30
C VAL A 384 -16.42 -22.32 1.25
N ASP A 385 -15.62 -22.05 0.22
CA ASP A 385 -15.20 -23.03 -0.78
C ASP A 385 -14.15 -22.42 -1.74
N VAL A 386 -12.92 -22.91 -1.70
CA VAL A 386 -11.85 -22.46 -2.62
C VAL A 386 -12.03 -22.98 -4.04
N GLU A 387 -12.66 -24.15 -4.24
CA GLU A 387 -12.79 -24.77 -5.56
C GLU A 387 -13.82 -24.03 -6.43
N GLY A 388 -14.82 -23.41 -5.80
CA GLY A 388 -15.80 -22.57 -6.49
C GLY A 388 -15.28 -21.21 -6.97
N LEU A 389 -14.07 -20.80 -6.54
CA LEU A 389 -13.44 -19.55 -6.96
C LEU A 389 -12.64 -19.71 -8.26
N ASP A 390 -12.68 -18.67 -9.09
CA ASP A 390 -11.75 -18.49 -10.21
C ASP A 390 -10.52 -17.72 -9.72
N ALA A 391 -9.37 -18.40 -9.62
CA ALA A 391 -8.16 -17.85 -9.02
C ALA A 391 -7.66 -16.57 -9.73
N THR A 392 -7.82 -16.47 -11.04
CA THR A 392 -7.38 -15.32 -11.83
C THR A 392 -8.21 -14.09 -11.48
N PHE A 393 -9.54 -14.21 -11.54
CA PHE A 393 -10.43 -13.07 -11.33
C PHE A 393 -10.60 -12.70 -9.85
N SER A 394 -10.60 -13.69 -8.95
CA SER A 394 -10.58 -13.43 -7.50
C SER A 394 -9.28 -12.73 -7.08
N GLY A 395 -8.13 -13.11 -7.64
CA GLY A 395 -6.86 -12.40 -7.46
C GLY A 395 -6.89 -10.95 -7.97
N ARG A 396 -7.49 -10.71 -9.15
CA ARG A 396 -7.71 -9.34 -9.68
C ARG A 396 -8.61 -8.51 -8.75
N LEU A 397 -9.69 -9.11 -8.24
CA LEU A 397 -10.63 -8.44 -7.32
C LEU A 397 -9.94 -8.07 -6.00
N LEU A 398 -9.18 -9.01 -5.44
CA LEU A 398 -8.42 -8.79 -4.20
C LEU A 398 -7.40 -7.65 -4.38
N ASN A 399 -6.68 -7.63 -5.49
CA ASN A 399 -5.71 -6.57 -5.79
C ASN A 399 -6.39 -5.21 -5.98
N LEU A 400 -7.57 -5.16 -6.60
CA LEU A 400 -8.35 -3.94 -6.75
C LEU A 400 -8.78 -3.36 -5.39
N VAL A 401 -9.34 -4.19 -4.51
CA VAL A 401 -9.74 -3.77 -3.15
C VAL A 401 -8.51 -3.38 -2.32
N ARG A 402 -7.40 -4.10 -2.45
CA ARG A 402 -6.12 -3.76 -1.80
C ARG A 402 -5.60 -2.40 -2.26
N GLY A 403 -5.64 -2.11 -3.55
CA GLY A 403 -5.23 -0.80 -4.07
C GLY A 403 -6.08 0.34 -3.52
N LEU A 404 -7.41 0.14 -3.37
CA LEU A 404 -8.29 1.11 -2.72
C LEU A 404 -7.93 1.30 -1.25
N TYR A 405 -7.68 0.20 -0.52
CA TYR A 405 -7.27 0.20 0.88
C TYR A 405 -5.93 0.94 1.09
N ASP A 406 -4.91 0.63 0.28
CA ASP A 406 -3.58 1.24 0.38
C ASP A 406 -3.64 2.74 0.10
N GLU A 407 -4.45 3.16 -0.88
CA GLU A 407 -4.66 4.56 -1.22
C GLU A 407 -5.24 5.36 -0.04
N VAL A 408 -6.33 4.89 0.56
CA VAL A 408 -6.96 5.59 1.70
C VAL A 408 -6.12 5.51 2.96
N THR A 409 -5.39 4.40 3.17
CA THR A 409 -4.44 4.25 4.28
C THR A 409 -3.30 5.26 4.16
N GLN A 410 -2.75 5.43 2.95
CA GLN A 410 -1.72 6.42 2.70
C GLN A 410 -2.24 7.84 2.94
N ARG A 411 -3.45 8.16 2.46
CA ARG A 411 -4.08 9.47 2.69
C ARG A 411 -4.33 9.73 4.18
N LEU A 412 -4.95 8.79 4.89
CA LEU A 412 -5.18 8.89 6.34
C LEU A 412 -3.86 9.10 7.09
N SER A 413 -2.81 8.35 6.75
CA SER A 413 -1.50 8.49 7.40
C SER A 413 -0.90 9.90 7.24
N ARG A 414 -1.16 10.58 6.12
CA ARG A 414 -0.69 11.95 5.87
C ARG A 414 -1.49 12.97 6.67
N GLU A 415 -2.80 12.76 6.81
CA GLU A 415 -3.69 13.64 7.59
C GLU A 415 -3.45 13.52 9.11
N VAL A 416 -3.08 12.32 9.58
CA VAL A 416 -2.86 12.03 11.01
C VAL A 416 -1.49 12.48 11.51
N ARG A 417 -0.44 12.37 10.67
CA ARG A 417 0.91 12.75 11.08
C ARG A 417 0.89 14.22 11.50
N PRO A 418 1.39 14.56 12.70
CA PRO A 418 1.45 15.95 13.13
C PRO A 418 2.29 16.66 12.09
N ILE A 419 1.71 17.65 11.42
CA ILE A 419 2.48 18.65 10.69
C ILE A 419 3.33 19.29 11.78
N ALA A 420 4.60 18.90 11.88
CA ALA A 420 5.60 19.68 12.57
C ALA A 420 5.39 21.11 12.07
N HIS A 421 5.16 22.04 13.00
CA HIS A 421 4.84 23.42 12.69
C HIS A 421 5.67 23.91 11.48
N THR A 422 4.98 24.59 10.55
CA THR A 422 5.41 25.05 9.22
C THR A 422 5.17 24.09 8.05
N SER A 423 3.91 24.04 7.61
CA SER A 423 3.66 24.34 6.19
C SER A 423 2.27 24.95 6.09
N SER A 424 2.21 26.25 5.83
CA SER A 424 1.10 26.84 5.10
C SER A 424 1.13 26.25 3.70
N GLN A 425 0.69 25.00 3.54
CA GLN A 425 0.25 24.57 2.23
C GLN A 425 -0.99 25.41 1.95
N PRO A 426 -0.99 26.23 0.88
CA PRO A 426 -2.20 26.88 0.44
C PRO A 426 -3.26 25.78 0.27
N PRO A 427 -4.54 26.04 0.58
CA PRO A 427 -5.61 25.14 0.17
C PRO A 427 -5.39 24.80 -1.30
N ARG A 428 -5.41 23.50 -1.60
CA ARG A 428 -5.30 22.98 -2.97
C ARG A 428 -6.21 23.85 -3.86
N PRO A 429 -5.70 24.56 -4.88
CA PRO A 429 -6.54 25.37 -5.73
C PRO A 429 -7.55 24.43 -6.40
N VAL A 430 -8.82 24.63 -6.08
CA VAL A 430 -9.94 24.00 -6.78
C VAL A 430 -9.96 24.60 -8.18
N PRO A 431 -10.14 23.80 -9.25
CA PRO A 431 -10.60 24.35 -10.53
C PRO A 431 -11.82 25.24 -10.27
N ALA A 432 -11.85 26.42 -10.89
CA ALA A 432 -12.90 27.41 -10.69
C ALA A 432 -14.30 26.76 -10.70
N GLN A 433 -15.09 27.12 -9.69
CA GLN A 433 -16.46 26.68 -9.47
C GLN A 433 -17.26 26.65 -10.77
N ALA A 434 -17.97 25.55 -11.00
CA ALA A 434 -19.06 25.53 -11.96
C ALA A 434 -20.24 26.38 -11.42
N PRO A 435 -20.98 27.08 -12.29
CA PRO A 435 -22.23 27.73 -11.92
C PRO A 435 -23.30 26.69 -11.53
N ALA A 436 -24.24 27.13 -10.70
CA ALA A 436 -25.23 26.35 -9.98
C ALA A 436 -26.07 25.37 -10.81
N ALA A 437 -26.10 24.11 -10.37
CA ALA A 437 -27.31 23.33 -10.04
C ALA A 437 -26.93 21.85 -9.81
N THR A 438 -27.16 21.32 -8.60
CA THR A 438 -27.54 19.93 -8.23
C THR A 438 -27.15 19.68 -6.76
N SER A 439 -28.15 19.53 -5.88
CA SER A 439 -28.10 19.13 -4.44
C SER A 439 -26.87 19.47 -3.58
N ALA A 440 -27.09 20.12 -2.43
CA ALA A 440 -26.06 20.28 -1.41
C ALA A 440 -25.49 18.89 -1.00
N LYS A 441 -24.16 18.75 -0.95
CA LYS A 441 -23.51 17.52 -0.47
C LYS A 441 -23.49 17.49 1.06
N ARG A 442 -23.60 16.31 1.65
CA ARG A 442 -23.52 16.14 3.11
C ARG A 442 -22.76 14.88 3.51
N VAL A 443 -21.94 15.01 4.54
CA VAL A 443 -21.32 13.88 5.25
C VAL A 443 -22.33 13.33 6.26
N ILE A 444 -22.64 12.04 6.17
CA ILE A 444 -23.58 11.35 7.06
C ILE A 444 -22.91 10.18 7.77
N LYS A 445 -23.32 9.90 9.01
CA LYS A 445 -22.90 8.71 9.77
C LYS A 445 -24.05 7.74 9.85
N THR A 446 -23.85 6.55 9.28
CA THR A 446 -24.86 5.49 9.22
C THR A 446 -24.55 4.39 10.23
N ARG A 447 -25.55 3.58 10.57
CA ARG A 447 -25.37 2.46 11.53
C ARG A 447 -24.46 1.34 11.01
N ARG A 448 -24.51 1.06 9.70
CA ARG A 448 -23.87 -0.13 9.11
C ARG A 448 -22.85 0.17 8.02
N ARG A 449 -23.01 1.28 7.30
CA ARG A 449 -22.16 1.65 6.15
C ARG A 449 -21.06 2.65 6.51
N GLY A 450 -20.93 2.99 7.80
CA GLY A 450 -19.98 3.97 8.29
C GLY A 450 -20.33 5.39 7.87
N THR A 451 -19.29 6.21 7.65
CA THR A 451 -19.39 7.59 7.19
C THR A 451 -19.46 7.63 5.67
N LEU A 452 -20.52 8.24 5.13
CA LEU A 452 -20.75 8.38 3.68
C LEU A 452 -20.87 9.85 3.29
N ILE A 453 -20.66 10.15 2.01
CA ILE A 453 -20.99 11.45 1.41
C ILE A 453 -22.09 11.22 0.35
N GLY A 454 -23.13 12.06 0.38
CA GLY A 454 -24.24 11.96 -0.55
C GLY A 454 -24.92 13.29 -0.87
N ASP A 455 -25.86 13.22 -1.81
CA ASP A 455 -26.69 14.33 -2.28
C ASP A 455 -27.89 14.56 -1.36
N VAL A 456 -28.03 15.76 -0.81
CA VAL A 456 -29.22 16.15 -0.04
C VAL A 456 -30.39 16.38 -1.00
N GLN A 457 -31.47 15.64 -0.79
CA GLN A 457 -32.73 15.71 -1.52
C GLN A 457 -33.90 15.86 -0.54
N ARG A 458 -35.05 16.28 -1.06
CA ARG A 458 -36.32 16.19 -0.33
C ARG A 458 -37.23 15.18 -1.03
N VAL A 459 -37.61 14.15 -0.28
CA VAL A 459 -38.55 13.11 -0.72
C VAL A 459 -39.75 13.14 0.21
N HIS A 460 -40.94 13.45 -0.31
CA HIS A 460 -42.19 13.54 0.47
C HIS A 460 -42.06 14.38 1.76
N ASN A 461 -41.45 15.56 1.68
CA ASN A 461 -41.14 16.47 2.81
C ASN A 461 -40.15 15.97 3.87
N VAL A 462 -39.55 14.79 3.67
CA VAL A 462 -38.43 14.31 4.49
C VAL A 462 -37.12 14.66 3.79
N GLU A 463 -36.17 15.21 4.54
CA GLU A 463 -34.81 15.38 4.04
C GLU A 463 -34.13 14.01 3.97
N VAL A 464 -33.66 13.67 2.78
CA VAL A 464 -33.02 12.39 2.48
C VAL A 464 -31.65 12.67 1.88
N VAL A 465 -30.65 11.89 2.28
CA VAL A 465 -29.33 11.89 1.64
C VAL A 465 -29.24 10.67 0.74
N GLU A 466 -29.06 10.92 -0.56
CA GLU A 466 -28.95 9.87 -1.57
C GLU A 466 -27.50 9.63 -1.94
N VAL A 467 -27.07 8.37 -1.85
CA VAL A 467 -25.77 7.94 -2.36
C VAL A 467 -26.00 7.37 -3.76
N ARG A 468 -25.38 7.99 -4.76
CA ARG A 468 -25.59 7.66 -6.18
C ARG A 468 -24.40 6.93 -6.77
N ASN A 469 -24.64 6.08 -7.76
CA ASN A 469 -23.58 5.44 -8.53
C ASN A 469 -22.75 6.53 -9.24
N GLU A 470 -21.42 6.38 -9.19
CA GLU A 470 -20.48 7.36 -9.72
C GLU A 470 -20.66 7.58 -11.23
N ASN A 471 -20.86 6.50 -11.98
CA ASN A 471 -20.93 6.51 -13.43
C ASN A 471 -22.37 6.74 -13.95
N THR A 472 -23.36 6.05 -13.37
CA THR A 472 -24.74 6.08 -13.88
C THR A 472 -25.61 7.15 -13.24
N ARG A 473 -25.15 7.79 -12.15
CA ARG A 473 -25.92 8.74 -11.31
C ARG A 473 -27.22 8.18 -10.71
N GLN A 474 -27.47 6.88 -10.86
CA GLN A 474 -28.63 6.19 -10.27
C GLN A 474 -28.48 6.14 -8.75
N VAL A 475 -29.58 6.29 -8.02
CA VAL A 475 -29.59 6.16 -6.55
C VAL A 475 -29.26 4.71 -6.19
N VAL A 476 -28.26 4.53 -5.34
CA VAL A 476 -27.86 3.22 -4.79
C VAL A 476 -28.65 2.96 -3.52
N GLU A 477 -28.57 3.88 -2.57
CA GLU A 477 -29.34 3.86 -1.33
C GLU A 477 -29.68 5.30 -0.92
N SER A 478 -30.75 5.43 -0.16
CA SER A 478 -31.26 6.68 0.40
C SER A 478 -31.28 6.60 1.92
N TYR A 479 -30.99 7.70 2.61
CA TYR A 479 -30.92 7.74 4.07
C TYR A 479 -31.74 8.89 4.64
N SER A 480 -32.47 8.64 5.72
CA SER A 480 -33.13 9.68 6.52
C SER A 480 -32.58 9.71 7.95
N GLN A 481 -32.62 10.88 8.57
CA GLN A 481 -32.09 11.07 9.91
C GLN A 481 -33.06 10.56 10.97
N GLN A 482 -32.55 9.76 11.92
CA GLN A 482 -33.26 9.33 13.14
C GLN A 482 -32.38 9.58 14.36
N GLY A 483 -32.62 10.70 15.06
CA GLY A 483 -31.72 11.19 16.11
C GLY A 483 -30.38 11.63 15.54
N ASP A 484 -29.28 11.14 16.12
CA ASP A 484 -27.91 11.45 15.67
C ASP A 484 -27.39 10.54 14.55
N VAL A 485 -28.20 9.57 14.08
CA VAL A 485 -27.77 8.55 13.12
C VAL A 485 -28.66 8.53 11.89
N TRP A 486 -28.05 8.32 10.73
CA TRP A 486 -28.75 8.14 9.46
C TRP A 486 -29.10 6.67 9.25
N VAL A 487 -30.36 6.39 8.91
CA VAL A 487 -30.87 5.04 8.64
C VAL A 487 -31.36 4.93 7.22
N GLU A 488 -31.30 3.73 6.66
CA GLU A 488 -31.74 3.45 5.30
C GLU A 488 -33.24 3.74 5.14
N TYR A 489 -33.57 4.54 4.13
CA TYR A 489 -34.93 4.87 3.75
C TYR A 489 -35.38 3.88 2.67
N VAL A 490 -36.01 2.78 3.10
CA VAL A 490 -36.52 1.72 2.23
C VAL A 490 -38.02 1.88 2.03
N VAL A 491 -38.47 1.97 0.78
CA VAL A 491 -39.89 1.82 0.44
C VAL A 491 -40.22 0.32 0.53
N GLN A 492 -41.15 -0.06 1.42
CA GLN A 492 -41.46 -1.47 1.69
C GLN A 492 -41.77 -2.25 0.41
N THR A 493 -41.03 -3.33 0.17
CA THR A 493 -41.30 -4.27 -0.91
C THR A 493 -42.31 -5.31 -0.41
N PRO A 494 -43.31 -5.72 -1.22
CA PRO A 494 -44.26 -6.76 -0.81
C PRO A 494 -43.53 -8.06 -0.46
N PRO A 495 -44.02 -8.82 0.54
CA PRO A 495 -43.45 -10.12 0.88
C PRO A 495 -43.46 -11.04 -0.34
N GLN A 496 -42.31 -11.65 -0.65
CA GLN A 496 -42.20 -12.67 -1.69
C GLN A 496 -43.03 -13.90 -1.33
N ALA A 497 -43.70 -14.48 -2.33
CA ALA A 497 -44.45 -15.72 -2.17
C ALA A 497 -43.54 -16.86 -1.68
N PRO A 498 -44.04 -17.81 -0.87
CA PRO A 498 -43.26 -18.93 -0.38
C PRO A 498 -42.68 -19.76 -1.54
N VAL A 499 -41.39 -20.10 -1.48
CA VAL A 499 -40.77 -21.03 -2.42
C VAL A 499 -41.27 -22.45 -2.10
N PRO A 500 -41.69 -23.25 -3.10
CA PRO A 500 -42.14 -24.62 -2.84
C PRO A 500 -41.02 -25.48 -2.23
N PRO A 501 -41.36 -26.40 -1.30
CA PRO A 501 -40.37 -27.24 -0.62
C PRO A 501 -39.65 -28.17 -1.60
N ARG A 502 -38.33 -28.29 -1.43
CA ARG A 502 -37.47 -29.17 -2.24
C ARG A 502 -37.63 -30.63 -1.80
N SER A 503 -37.30 -31.59 -2.68
CA SER A 503 -37.42 -33.01 -2.35
C SER A 503 -36.46 -33.44 -1.23
N LEU A 504 -36.90 -34.33 -0.33
CA LEU A 504 -36.09 -34.80 0.80
C LEU A 504 -34.75 -35.41 0.34
N SER A 505 -34.75 -36.15 -0.77
CA SER A 505 -33.53 -36.76 -1.32
C SER A 505 -32.50 -35.72 -1.75
N GLN A 506 -32.94 -34.63 -2.37
CA GLN A 506 -32.05 -33.53 -2.77
C GLN A 506 -31.44 -32.84 -1.54
N VAL A 507 -32.26 -32.47 -0.57
CA VAL A 507 -31.80 -31.79 0.65
C VAL A 507 -30.82 -32.68 1.43
N LYS A 508 -31.08 -34.00 1.52
CA LYS A 508 -30.15 -34.98 2.12
C LYS A 508 -28.79 -35.02 1.41
N GLY A 509 -28.80 -35.03 0.08
CA GLY A 509 -27.58 -35.03 -0.72
C GLY A 509 -26.72 -33.79 -0.47
N GLU A 510 -27.35 -32.61 -0.47
CA GLU A 510 -26.68 -31.34 -0.18
C GLU A 510 -26.17 -31.25 1.26
N ALA A 511 -26.97 -31.67 2.24
CA ALA A 511 -26.58 -31.68 3.65
C ALA A 511 -25.38 -32.60 3.90
N ARG A 512 -25.37 -33.82 3.35
CA ARG A 512 -24.22 -34.73 3.47
C ARG A 512 -22.96 -34.16 2.81
N LYS A 513 -23.10 -33.55 1.64
CA LYS A 513 -21.97 -32.90 0.95
C LYS A 513 -21.40 -31.77 1.79
N LEU A 514 -22.26 -30.91 2.35
CA LEU A 514 -21.82 -29.80 3.18
C LEU A 514 -21.17 -30.29 4.48
N LEU A 515 -21.78 -31.27 5.15
CA LEU A 515 -21.25 -31.85 6.38
C LEU A 515 -19.87 -32.50 6.18
N ALA A 516 -19.63 -33.11 5.02
CA ALA A 516 -18.32 -33.66 4.67
C ALA A 516 -17.22 -32.59 4.54
N MET A 517 -17.58 -31.31 4.36
CA MET A 517 -16.64 -30.19 4.28
C MET A 517 -16.37 -29.53 5.65
N LEU A 518 -17.05 -29.95 6.73
CA LEU A 518 -16.97 -29.28 8.04
C LEU A 518 -15.54 -29.19 8.57
N ASP A 519 -14.80 -30.31 8.59
CA ASP A 519 -13.44 -30.30 9.12
C ASP A 519 -12.51 -29.43 8.26
N ASP A 520 -12.75 -29.34 6.96
CA ASP A 520 -12.01 -28.46 6.06
C ASP A 520 -12.32 -26.99 6.37
N HIS A 521 -13.59 -26.65 6.63
CA HIS A 521 -14.01 -25.29 7.00
C HIS A 521 -13.34 -24.85 8.30
N LEU A 522 -13.34 -25.73 9.31
CA LEU A 522 -12.68 -25.47 10.60
C LEU A 522 -11.16 -25.27 10.43
N ARG A 523 -10.49 -26.13 9.65
CA ARG A 523 -9.04 -25.99 9.38
C ARG A 523 -8.71 -24.72 8.59
N ARG A 524 -9.53 -24.37 7.60
CA ARG A 524 -9.34 -23.14 6.80
C ARG A 524 -9.54 -21.89 7.64
N ALA A 525 -10.49 -21.89 8.57
CA ALA A 525 -10.68 -20.77 9.49
C ALA A 525 -9.47 -20.52 10.39
N GLU A 526 -8.88 -21.57 10.94
CA GLU A 526 -7.64 -21.48 11.72
C GLU A 526 -6.45 -20.98 10.89
N HIS A 527 -6.39 -21.36 9.61
CA HIS A 527 -5.38 -20.82 8.69
C HIS A 527 -5.62 -19.33 8.42
N TYR A 528 -6.87 -18.96 8.12
CA TYR A 528 -7.28 -17.59 7.79
C TYR A 528 -7.01 -16.60 8.93
N LYS A 529 -7.11 -17.05 10.19
CA LYS A 529 -6.70 -16.26 11.37
C LYS A 529 -5.33 -15.60 11.19
N LYS A 530 -4.37 -16.28 10.57
CA LYS A 530 -2.97 -15.80 10.43
C LYS A 530 -2.82 -14.58 9.53
N SER A 531 -3.76 -14.32 8.62
CA SER A 531 -3.70 -13.24 7.65
C SER A 531 -4.73 -12.14 7.88
N SER A 532 -5.74 -12.37 8.73
CA SER A 532 -6.79 -11.39 9.05
C SER A 532 -6.28 -10.24 9.92
N ARG A 533 -6.74 -9.02 9.60
CA ARG A 533 -6.52 -7.78 10.37
C ARG A 533 -7.81 -7.23 10.98
N HIS A 534 -8.97 -7.78 10.61
CA HIS A 534 -10.29 -7.38 11.07
C HIS A 534 -10.95 -8.58 11.76
N PRO A 535 -10.80 -8.72 13.10
CA PRO A 535 -11.29 -9.90 13.84
C PRO A 535 -12.78 -10.22 13.61
N GLN A 536 -13.58 -9.19 13.36
CA GLN A 536 -15.01 -9.34 13.07
C GLN A 536 -15.27 -10.15 11.79
N GLU A 537 -14.44 -10.01 10.75
CA GLU A 537 -14.64 -10.69 9.46
C GLU A 537 -14.44 -12.20 9.59
N VAL A 538 -13.51 -12.65 10.45
CA VAL A 538 -13.34 -14.08 10.74
C VAL A 538 -14.62 -14.67 11.34
N GLN A 539 -15.26 -13.96 12.25
CA GLN A 539 -16.53 -14.38 12.81
C GLN A 539 -17.64 -14.32 11.75
N GLU A 540 -17.75 -13.22 10.99
CA GLU A 540 -18.83 -13.04 10.00
C GLU A 540 -18.83 -14.12 8.92
N VAL A 541 -17.65 -14.55 8.44
CA VAL A 541 -17.54 -15.64 7.47
C VAL A 541 -17.96 -16.99 8.08
N LEU A 542 -17.57 -17.26 9.33
CA LEU A 542 -17.96 -18.50 10.02
C LEU A 542 -19.44 -18.52 10.39
N ASP A 543 -20.02 -17.38 10.78
CA ASP A 543 -21.45 -17.23 11.05
C ASP A 543 -22.27 -17.34 9.75
N TYR A 544 -21.76 -16.82 8.64
CA TYR A 544 -22.35 -17.06 7.31
C TYR A 544 -22.38 -18.55 6.98
N GLU A 545 -21.27 -19.24 7.23
CA GLU A 545 -21.18 -20.67 6.99
C GLU A 545 -22.11 -21.45 7.94
N ALA A 546 -22.11 -21.15 9.24
CA ALA A 546 -23.01 -21.74 10.23
C ALA A 546 -24.49 -21.59 9.82
N ALA A 547 -24.89 -20.40 9.36
CA ALA A 547 -26.24 -20.15 8.88
C ALA A 547 -26.63 -21.04 7.67
N ARG A 548 -25.67 -21.46 6.83
CA ARG A 548 -25.94 -22.44 5.75
C ARG A 548 -26.24 -23.82 6.32
N TYR A 549 -25.52 -24.25 7.35
CA TYR A 549 -25.78 -25.52 8.02
C TYR A 549 -27.15 -25.50 8.70
N ASP A 550 -27.47 -24.43 9.43
CA ASP A 550 -28.77 -24.26 10.10
C ASP A 550 -29.93 -24.21 9.12
N LYS A 551 -29.73 -23.54 7.98
CA LYS A 551 -30.73 -23.50 6.91
C LYS A 551 -31.01 -24.90 6.36
N LEU A 552 -29.98 -25.69 6.04
CA LEU A 552 -30.16 -27.05 5.57
C LEU A 552 -30.75 -27.96 6.65
N ALA A 553 -30.40 -27.78 7.92
CA ALA A 553 -31.03 -28.49 9.03
C ALA A 553 -32.53 -28.19 9.12
N THR A 554 -32.91 -26.92 8.97
CA THR A 554 -34.31 -26.47 8.96
C THR A 554 -35.07 -27.04 7.75
N GLU A 555 -34.46 -27.03 6.57
CA GLU A 555 -35.06 -27.63 5.37
C GLU A 555 -35.19 -29.15 5.49
N LEU A 556 -34.22 -29.84 6.10
CA LEU A 556 -34.32 -31.27 6.40
C LEU A 556 -35.49 -31.57 7.33
N ASP A 557 -35.62 -30.85 8.44
CA ASP A 557 -36.72 -31.08 9.39
C ASP A 557 -38.08 -30.87 8.74
N GLN A 558 -38.23 -29.82 7.92
CA GLN A 558 -39.46 -29.56 7.18
C GLN A 558 -39.76 -30.68 6.18
N ALA A 559 -38.74 -31.13 5.42
CA ALA A 559 -38.90 -32.19 4.43
C ALA A 559 -39.18 -33.56 5.08
N ILE A 560 -38.62 -33.84 6.26
CA ILE A 560 -38.90 -35.04 7.08
C ILE A 560 -40.31 -34.98 7.65
N ALA A 561 -40.72 -33.84 8.22
CA ALA A 561 -42.06 -33.65 8.77
C ALA A 561 -43.16 -33.79 7.70
N ALA A 562 -42.87 -33.41 6.45
CA ALA A 562 -43.76 -33.58 5.32
C ALA A 562 -43.94 -35.06 4.87
N GLN A 563 -43.08 -35.99 5.32
CA GLN A 563 -43.26 -37.42 5.04
C GLN A 563 -44.31 -38.05 5.96
N PRO A 564 -44.99 -39.13 5.50
CA PRO A 564 -45.78 -39.99 6.38
C PRO A 564 -44.94 -40.47 7.57
N GLU A 565 -45.55 -40.61 8.74
CA GLU A 565 -44.85 -40.99 9.97
C GLU A 565 -44.05 -42.31 9.82
N SER A 566 -44.62 -43.29 9.11
CA SER A 566 -43.98 -44.58 8.81
C SER A 566 -42.75 -44.48 7.88
N ALA A 567 -42.60 -43.39 7.13
CA ALA A 567 -41.48 -43.15 6.21
C ALA A 567 -40.37 -42.30 6.85
N ARG A 568 -40.58 -41.78 8.07
CA ARG A 568 -39.56 -41.00 8.79
C ARG A 568 -38.53 -41.94 9.41
N THR A 569 -37.25 -41.68 9.16
CA THR A 569 -36.15 -42.51 9.67
C THR A 569 -35.35 -41.78 10.74
N THR A 570 -34.81 -42.51 11.71
CA THR A 570 -33.90 -41.98 12.73
C THR A 570 -32.61 -41.43 12.11
N ALA A 571 -32.17 -42.00 10.99
CA ALA A 571 -30.99 -41.53 10.26
C ALA A 571 -31.18 -40.13 9.66
N ASP A 572 -32.40 -39.80 9.19
CA ASP A 572 -32.69 -38.47 8.65
C ASP A 572 -32.76 -37.41 9.74
N GLN A 573 -33.33 -37.76 10.90
CA GLN A 573 -33.33 -36.90 12.09
C GLN A 573 -31.91 -36.69 12.65
N ALA A 574 -31.09 -37.74 12.66
CA ALA A 574 -29.68 -37.64 13.05
C ALA A 574 -28.91 -36.69 12.13
N LEU A 575 -29.11 -36.78 10.81
CA LEU A 575 -28.48 -35.85 9.86
C LEU A 575 -28.87 -34.38 10.13
N ALA A 576 -30.15 -34.09 10.39
CA ALA A 576 -30.58 -32.74 10.75
C ALA A 576 -29.93 -32.26 12.07
N SER A 577 -29.81 -33.15 13.07
CA SER A 577 -29.11 -32.85 14.33
C SER A 577 -27.61 -32.59 14.12
N ASP A 578 -26.95 -33.38 13.29
CA ASP A 578 -25.52 -33.23 13.01
C ASP A 578 -25.22 -31.92 12.28
N MET A 579 -26.12 -31.51 11.37
CA MET A 579 -26.04 -30.20 10.71
C MET A 579 -26.13 -29.04 11.71
N ARG A 580 -27.05 -29.08 12.68
CA ARG A 580 -27.14 -28.05 13.74
C ARG A 580 -25.87 -27.99 14.59
N LYS A 581 -25.38 -29.15 15.04
CA LYS A 581 -24.12 -29.23 15.81
C LYS A 581 -22.94 -28.69 15.02
N ALA A 582 -22.90 -28.92 13.72
CA ALA A 582 -21.88 -28.37 12.85
C ALA A 582 -21.97 -26.82 12.76
N GLY A 583 -23.18 -26.27 12.64
CA GLY A 583 -23.43 -24.82 12.72
C GLY A 583 -22.95 -24.22 14.04
N GLU A 584 -23.32 -24.83 15.17
CA GLU A 584 -22.87 -24.43 16.50
C GLU A 584 -21.34 -24.45 16.64
N ARG A 585 -20.67 -25.49 16.13
CA ARG A 585 -19.20 -25.60 16.12
C ARG A 585 -18.54 -24.47 15.34
N LEU A 586 -19.08 -24.12 14.17
CA LEU A 586 -18.57 -23.04 13.33
C LEU A 586 -18.72 -21.68 14.02
N SER A 587 -19.91 -21.36 14.56
CA SER A 587 -20.12 -20.11 15.30
C SER A 587 -19.28 -20.02 16.57
N ALA A 588 -19.12 -21.12 17.31
CA ALA A 588 -18.26 -21.17 18.49
C ALA A 588 -16.78 -20.93 18.14
N LEU A 589 -16.30 -21.53 17.04
CA LEU A 589 -14.96 -21.24 16.52
C LEU A 589 -14.83 -19.77 16.12
N GLY A 590 -15.81 -19.20 15.42
CA GLY A 590 -15.78 -17.81 14.97
C GLY A 590 -15.67 -16.82 16.13
N GLN A 591 -16.44 -17.04 17.20
CA GLN A 591 -16.32 -16.25 18.43
C GLN A 591 -14.95 -16.40 19.09
N THR A 592 -14.42 -17.63 19.14
CA THR A 592 -13.10 -17.93 19.70
C THR A 592 -12.00 -17.20 18.93
N LEU A 593 -12.00 -17.29 17.60
CA LEU A 593 -10.99 -16.65 16.75
C LEU A 593 -11.07 -15.12 16.82
N ARG A 594 -12.28 -14.54 16.81
CA ARG A 594 -12.48 -13.09 16.98
C ARG A 594 -11.93 -12.61 18.32
N HIS A 595 -12.21 -13.34 19.40
CA HIS A 595 -11.69 -13.00 20.74
C HIS A 595 -10.15 -13.02 20.76
N GLN A 596 -9.53 -14.09 20.25
CA GLN A 596 -8.07 -14.20 20.19
C GLN A 596 -7.45 -13.07 19.36
N LEU A 597 -7.94 -12.85 18.13
CA LEU A 597 -7.41 -11.80 17.25
C LEU A 597 -7.61 -10.39 17.82
N SER A 598 -8.71 -10.15 18.53
CA SER A 598 -8.96 -8.86 19.18
C SER A 598 -7.87 -8.52 20.22
N LEU A 599 -7.23 -9.52 20.83
CA LEU A 599 -6.14 -9.34 21.79
C LEU A 599 -4.74 -9.39 21.15
N GLU A 600 -4.58 -10.13 20.05
CA GLU A 600 -3.30 -10.28 19.33
C GLU A 600 -2.96 -9.06 18.45
N LEU A 601 -3.97 -8.40 17.89
CA LEU A 601 -3.81 -7.23 17.03
C LEU A 601 -3.68 -5.92 17.83
N PRO A 602 -3.14 -4.84 17.23
CA PRO A 602 -3.17 -3.51 17.84
C PRO A 602 -4.60 -3.13 18.30
N PRO A 603 -4.74 -2.50 19.47
CA PRO A 603 -6.05 -2.16 20.00
C PRO A 603 -6.76 -1.16 19.08
N THR A 604 -8.02 -1.44 18.80
CA THR A 604 -8.91 -0.53 18.07
C THR A 604 -10.14 -0.22 18.92
N HIS A 605 -10.83 0.87 18.59
CA HIS A 605 -12.13 1.18 19.18
C HIS A 605 -13.10 -0.02 19.12
N GLY A 606 -13.24 -0.64 17.95
CA GLY A 606 -14.18 -1.75 17.73
C GLY A 606 -13.80 -3.03 18.49
N ASN A 607 -12.50 -3.37 18.57
CA ASN A 607 -12.04 -4.53 19.32
C ASN A 607 -12.24 -4.33 20.82
N LEU A 608 -11.95 -3.14 21.34
CA LEU A 608 -12.20 -2.81 22.74
C LEU A 608 -13.70 -2.86 23.06
N GLU A 609 -14.55 -2.26 22.22
CA GLU A 609 -16.01 -2.30 22.40
C GLU A 609 -16.53 -3.74 22.41
N TYR A 610 -16.06 -4.57 21.47
CA TYR A 610 -16.41 -5.99 21.41
C TYR A 610 -16.02 -6.71 22.71
N LEU A 611 -14.76 -6.60 23.14
CA LEU A 611 -14.28 -7.28 24.34
C LEU A 611 -15.04 -6.86 25.61
N LEU A 612 -15.38 -5.57 25.75
CA LEU A 612 -16.18 -5.05 26.86
C LEU A 612 -17.61 -5.58 26.82
N ASN A 613 -18.28 -5.53 25.66
CA ASN A 613 -19.64 -6.03 25.51
C ASN A 613 -19.75 -7.53 25.78
N GLN A 614 -18.72 -8.30 25.41
CA GLN A 614 -18.63 -9.74 25.68
C GLN A 614 -18.14 -10.07 27.09
N ARG A 615 -17.91 -9.05 27.94
CA ARG A 615 -17.36 -9.19 29.30
C ARG A 615 -16.03 -9.95 29.36
N GLN A 616 -15.27 -9.90 28.27
CA GLN A 616 -13.95 -10.51 28.16
C GLN A 616 -12.86 -9.60 28.70
N VAL A 617 -13.16 -8.31 28.88
CA VAL A 617 -12.32 -7.37 29.63
C VAL A 617 -13.17 -6.50 30.53
N ASN A 618 -12.55 -5.92 31.56
CA ASN A 618 -13.15 -4.91 32.43
C ASN A 618 -12.25 -3.68 32.52
N VAL A 619 -12.82 -2.54 32.93
CA VAL A 619 -12.10 -1.28 33.09
C VAL A 619 -11.92 -1.00 34.58
N ALA A 620 -10.70 -0.65 34.99
CA ALA A 620 -10.38 -0.18 36.33
C ALA A 620 -9.66 1.17 36.26
N LYS A 621 -10.19 2.18 36.95
CA LYS A 621 -9.57 3.51 37.06
C LYS A 621 -8.29 3.43 37.91
N LEU A 622 -7.18 3.94 37.40
CA LEU A 622 -5.89 3.92 38.09
C LEU A 622 -5.56 5.28 38.67
N GLY A 623 -5.60 5.38 40.00
CA GLY A 623 -5.21 6.59 40.73
C GLY A 623 -5.92 7.87 40.27
N GLY A 624 -5.31 9.01 40.60
CA GLY A 624 -5.74 10.32 40.12
C GLY A 624 -5.04 10.76 38.84
N ARG A 625 -5.47 11.90 38.31
CA ARG A 625 -4.83 12.51 37.12
C ARG A 625 -3.38 12.89 37.40
N THR A 626 -2.51 12.58 36.45
CA THR A 626 -1.08 12.90 36.52
C THR A 626 -0.70 13.91 35.45
N ARG A 627 0.08 14.91 35.82
CA ARG A 627 0.56 15.94 34.88
C ARG A 627 1.67 15.36 34.00
N LEU A 628 1.57 15.53 32.69
CA LEU A 628 2.64 15.19 31.77
C LEU A 628 3.81 16.16 31.88
N LYS A 629 5.02 15.63 31.63
CA LYS A 629 6.27 16.40 31.56
C LYS A 629 6.68 16.53 30.08
N GLY A 630 7.20 17.70 29.68
CA GLY A 630 7.65 17.98 28.31
C GLY A 630 6.76 19.02 27.59
N GLU A 631 6.70 18.93 26.26
CA GLU A 631 5.95 19.88 25.40
C GLU A 631 4.44 19.87 25.65
N ARG A 632 3.90 18.71 26.08
CA ARG A 632 2.53 18.59 26.56
C ARG A 632 2.49 18.68 28.08
N GLN A 633 1.79 19.69 28.59
CA GLN A 633 1.56 19.91 30.02
C GLN A 633 0.13 19.59 30.46
N ASP A 634 -0.62 18.85 29.62
CA ASP A 634 -1.94 18.34 29.95
C ASP A 634 -1.86 17.22 31.00
N PHE A 635 -3.02 16.84 31.54
CA PHE A 635 -3.18 15.82 32.56
C PHE A 635 -3.69 14.52 31.94
N ILE A 636 -3.18 13.38 32.38
CA ILE A 636 -3.68 12.06 31.98
C ILE A 636 -4.41 11.38 33.15
N GLN A 637 -5.64 10.93 32.91
CA GLN A 637 -6.26 9.84 33.68
C GLN A 637 -5.97 8.51 32.98
N GLU A 638 -5.41 7.56 33.73
CA GLU A 638 -5.14 6.21 33.22
C GLU A 638 -6.23 5.23 33.73
N TYR A 639 -6.58 4.28 32.87
CA TYR A 639 -7.42 3.14 33.20
C TYR A 639 -6.72 1.85 32.75
N ALA A 640 -6.73 0.83 33.61
CA ALA A 640 -6.35 -0.52 33.21
C ALA A 640 -7.54 -1.20 32.54
N ILE A 641 -7.28 -1.88 31.42
CA ILE A 641 -8.22 -2.80 30.79
C ILE A 641 -7.72 -4.20 31.13
N ASN A 642 -8.44 -4.90 31.98
CA ASN A 642 -8.01 -6.18 32.54
C ASN A 642 -8.76 -7.34 31.89
N ASP A 643 -8.07 -8.47 31.74
CA ASP A 643 -8.72 -9.75 31.46
C ASP A 643 -9.63 -10.20 32.63
N PRO A 644 -10.42 -11.28 32.49
CA PRO A 644 -11.31 -11.75 33.55
C PRO A 644 -10.57 -12.27 34.79
N LYS A 645 -9.26 -12.52 34.70
CA LYS A 645 -8.39 -12.94 35.80
C LYS A 645 -7.78 -11.74 36.55
N GLY A 646 -8.02 -10.51 36.08
CA GLY A 646 -7.52 -9.27 36.67
C GLY A 646 -6.16 -8.81 36.15
N TYR A 647 -5.60 -9.45 35.12
CA TYR A 647 -4.33 -9.02 34.53
C TYR A 647 -4.55 -7.92 33.48
N PRO A 648 -3.79 -6.82 33.51
CA PRO A 648 -3.92 -5.75 32.54
C PRO A 648 -3.43 -6.20 31.17
N VAL A 649 -4.33 -6.20 30.18
CA VAL A 649 -4.02 -6.47 28.77
C VAL A 649 -3.67 -5.18 28.03
N TRP A 650 -4.39 -4.09 28.30
CA TRP A 650 -4.19 -2.77 27.70
C TRP A 650 -4.36 -1.65 28.74
N TYR A 651 -3.99 -0.42 28.35
CA TYR A 651 -4.22 0.78 29.14
C TYR A 651 -4.90 1.86 28.30
N ALA A 652 -5.95 2.46 28.84
CA ALA A 652 -6.60 3.62 28.24
C ALA A 652 -6.11 4.92 28.90
N HIS A 653 -5.75 5.90 28.08
CA HIS A 653 -5.27 7.22 28.49
C HIS A 653 -6.25 8.29 28.05
N PHE A 654 -6.76 9.06 29.01
CA PHE A 654 -7.66 10.18 28.78
C PHE A 654 -6.92 11.48 29.12
N HIS A 655 -6.84 12.38 28.15
CA HIS A 655 -6.18 13.68 28.26
C HIS A 655 -7.15 14.77 28.70
N TYR A 656 -6.71 15.61 29.64
CA TYR A 656 -7.47 16.71 30.22
C TYR A 656 -6.62 17.98 30.28
N PRO A 657 -7.17 19.17 30.00
CA PRO A 657 -6.45 20.43 30.12
C PRO A 657 -5.92 20.69 31.54
N THR A 658 -6.71 20.37 32.57
CA THR A 658 -6.38 20.60 33.98
C THR A 658 -6.67 19.37 34.85
N ALA A 659 -6.19 19.38 36.10
CA ALA A 659 -6.40 18.30 37.06
C ALA A 659 -7.89 18.12 37.45
N ASP A 660 -8.69 19.17 37.36
CA ASP A 660 -10.07 19.28 37.84
C ASP A 660 -11.12 19.36 36.70
N THR A 661 -10.69 19.28 35.43
CA THR A 661 -11.62 19.24 34.27
C THR A 661 -12.70 18.17 34.47
N ALA A 662 -13.96 18.40 34.08
CA ALA A 662 -14.99 17.38 34.22
C ALA A 662 -14.64 16.10 33.43
N GLY A 663 -15.08 14.93 33.89
CA GLY A 663 -14.73 13.64 33.28
C GLY A 663 -15.08 13.55 31.78
N ALA A 664 -16.24 14.11 31.41
CA ALA A 664 -16.75 14.15 30.04
C ALA A 664 -15.98 15.11 29.11
N ASP A 665 -15.25 16.08 29.66
CA ASP A 665 -14.58 17.15 28.90
C ASP A 665 -13.11 16.81 28.59
N TYR A 666 -12.83 15.53 28.35
CA TYR A 666 -11.51 15.09 27.91
C TYR A 666 -11.24 15.55 26.47
N THR A 667 -9.98 15.86 26.16
CA THR A 667 -9.57 16.35 24.84
C THR A 667 -9.21 15.23 23.86
N ALA A 668 -8.70 14.11 24.39
CA ALA A 668 -8.39 12.92 23.62
C ALA A 668 -8.43 11.68 24.52
N ALA A 669 -8.89 10.55 23.99
CA ALA A 669 -8.84 9.27 24.67
C ALA A 669 -8.30 8.21 23.72
N HIS A 670 -7.37 7.37 24.17
CA HIS A 670 -6.81 6.30 23.35
C HIS A 670 -6.36 5.10 24.18
N VAL A 671 -6.26 3.95 23.53
CA VAL A 671 -5.81 2.67 24.09
C VAL A 671 -4.38 2.39 23.64
N LYS A 672 -3.58 1.82 24.53
CA LYS A 672 -2.22 1.36 24.28
C LYS A 672 -2.05 -0.08 24.69
N THR A 673 -1.15 -0.77 24.00
CA THR A 673 -0.67 -2.06 24.50
C THR A 673 0.10 -1.88 25.80
N ARG A 674 0.28 -2.97 26.55
CA ARG A 674 1.06 -2.97 27.81
C ARG A 674 2.48 -2.45 27.60
N GLU A 675 3.12 -2.86 26.50
CA GLU A 675 4.49 -2.48 26.13
C GLU A 675 4.58 -1.00 25.73
N GLN A 676 3.48 -0.43 25.23
CA GLN A 676 3.38 0.96 24.82
C GLN A 676 2.95 1.90 25.95
N ARG A 677 2.52 1.40 27.12
CA ARG A 677 1.90 2.18 28.22
C ARG A 677 2.59 3.52 28.50
N LYS A 678 3.93 3.54 28.59
CA LYS A 678 4.70 4.76 28.93
C LYS A 678 5.10 5.62 27.73
N GLN A 679 4.76 5.22 26.51
CA GLN A 679 5.09 5.96 25.28
C GLN A 679 3.99 6.98 24.98
N SER A 680 4.36 8.18 24.52
CA SER A 680 3.37 9.17 24.09
C SER A 680 2.82 8.83 22.70
N TYR A 681 1.64 9.33 22.37
CA TYR A 681 1.04 9.20 21.03
C TYR A 681 2.01 9.70 19.93
N TYR A 682 2.61 10.87 20.13
CA TYR A 682 3.61 11.42 19.20
C TYR A 682 4.87 10.57 19.10
N SER A 683 5.35 9.98 20.21
CA SER A 683 6.48 9.05 20.16
C SER A 683 6.15 7.78 19.38
N LEU A 684 4.91 7.28 19.46
CA LEU A 684 4.47 6.12 18.68
C LEU A 684 4.40 6.47 17.19
N LEU A 685 3.82 7.63 16.85
CA LEU A 685 3.78 8.12 15.47
C LEU A 685 5.17 8.37 14.88
N ALA A 686 6.12 8.90 15.65
CA ALA A 686 7.50 9.11 15.20
C ALA A 686 8.24 7.79 14.93
N LYS A 687 7.89 6.72 15.66
CA LYS A 687 8.45 5.37 15.46
C LYS A 687 7.71 4.56 14.38
N ALA A 688 6.51 4.99 13.97
CA ALA A 688 5.68 4.27 13.03
C ALA A 688 6.31 4.25 11.63
N GLN A 689 6.71 3.06 11.19
CA GLN A 689 7.28 2.83 9.87
C GLN A 689 6.18 2.51 8.86
N GLY A 690 6.00 3.40 7.88
CA GLY A 690 5.01 3.26 6.82
C GLY A 690 3.59 3.73 7.19
N PRO A 691 2.68 3.83 6.19
CA PRO A 691 1.32 4.31 6.40
C PRO A 691 0.49 3.48 7.36
N GLN A 692 0.57 2.14 7.28
CA GLN A 692 -0.23 1.25 8.11
C GLN A 692 0.07 1.44 9.60
N ALA A 693 1.35 1.47 9.99
CA ALA A 693 1.74 1.65 11.39
C ALA A 693 1.24 2.99 11.97
N VAL A 694 1.14 4.04 11.14
CA VAL A 694 0.57 5.33 11.54
C VAL A 694 -0.93 5.20 11.81
N VAL A 695 -1.64 4.50 10.92
CA VAL A 695 -3.07 4.23 11.06
C VAL A 695 -3.36 3.34 12.27
N ASP A 696 -2.52 2.33 12.55
CA ASP A 696 -2.68 1.45 13.72
C ASP A 696 -2.56 2.24 15.03
N VAL A 697 -1.60 3.19 15.10
CA VAL A 697 -1.46 4.10 16.25
C VAL A 697 -2.69 5.01 16.38
N HIS A 698 -3.23 5.49 15.26
CA HIS A 698 -4.42 6.35 15.22
C HIS A 698 -5.70 5.62 15.62
N ARG A 699 -5.89 4.37 15.17
CA ARG A 699 -7.08 3.54 15.43
C ARG A 699 -7.25 3.16 16.91
N GLY A 700 -6.22 3.36 17.73
CA GLY A 700 -6.30 3.25 19.18
C GLY A 700 -7.20 4.31 19.85
N LEU A 701 -7.71 5.32 19.13
CA LEU A 701 -8.61 6.33 19.69
C LEU A 701 -9.93 5.72 20.22
N ILE A 702 -10.41 6.25 21.35
CA ILE A 702 -11.66 5.85 21.99
C ILE A 702 -12.74 6.87 21.66
N GLY A 703 -13.77 6.43 20.93
CA GLY A 703 -14.94 7.24 20.63
C GLY A 703 -15.76 7.63 21.87
N LYS A 704 -16.44 8.78 21.80
CA LYS A 704 -17.18 9.39 22.92
C LYS A 704 -18.21 8.47 23.57
N ALA A 705 -18.99 7.72 22.78
CA ALA A 705 -20.03 6.83 23.31
C ALA A 705 -19.44 5.71 24.17
N LEU A 706 -18.34 5.10 23.72
CA LEU A 706 -17.66 4.03 24.46
C LEU A 706 -16.99 4.57 25.74
N ALA A 707 -16.32 5.73 25.62
CA ALA A 707 -15.75 6.45 26.76
C ALA A 707 -16.82 6.72 27.83
N GLN A 708 -17.93 7.34 27.44
CA GLN A 708 -19.01 7.69 28.36
C GLN A 708 -19.55 6.45 29.06
N ARG A 709 -19.83 5.38 28.31
CA ARG A 709 -20.45 4.16 28.84
C ARG A 709 -19.55 3.39 29.81
N TRP A 710 -18.27 3.22 29.48
CA TRP A 710 -17.40 2.27 30.18
C TRP A 710 -16.28 2.88 31.02
N PHE A 711 -15.91 4.13 30.77
CA PHE A 711 -14.79 4.79 31.44
C PHE A 711 -15.20 5.94 32.34
N LEU A 712 -16.31 6.62 32.03
CA LEU A 712 -16.72 7.83 32.74
C LEU A 712 -17.93 7.61 33.66
N SER A 713 -18.50 6.40 33.65
CA SER A 713 -19.60 5.99 34.52
C SER A 713 -19.16 5.59 35.94
N PHE A 714 -17.87 5.70 36.28
CA PHE A 714 -17.42 5.43 37.64
C PHE A 714 -17.88 6.57 38.56
N PRO A 715 -18.40 6.26 39.76
CA PRO A 715 -18.75 7.28 40.76
C PRO A 715 -17.54 8.09 41.24
#